data_AF-A0A9Q9WIE0-F1
#
_entry.id   AF-A0A9Q9WIE0-F1
#
_cell.length_a   1.000
_cell.length_b   1.000
_cell.length_c   1.000
_cell.angle_alpha   90.00
_cell.angle_beta   90.00
_cell.angle_gamma   90.00
#
_symmetry.space_group_name_H-M   'P 1'
#
loop_
_entity.id
_entity.type
_entity.pdbx_description
1 polymer ?
#
loop_
_entity_poly.entity_id
_entity_poly.type
_entity_poly.pdbx_seq_one_letter_code
_entity_poly.pdbx_strand_id
1 'polypeptide(L)'
;MSLSSGGWTHTPPPAQSASSHLGQEASQAACSTVLMSVKVSVCHSGIRPLCLPGAGDESLRLQLSMDPGKAGEFRLALRDVSGAAAGRSVSIAEFDLKTVCYEVKSPQCHELSLATPPHDRITFNFRCEQEAQEWATVVMSSLREAHRVAISSSNEERQLPPQPLDTQSNPPMPRTEEICAELVSAIEAGDVRSASVCASSLAKQRAALSIQPSKRNYTDTEISLPVVVEDASSSCCVTVKVFPHSTIGALKQQVFTDYGFHPRVQRWVIGQSLCSDHRSLASYGVQRDGDTAFLYLISARQARLSRGLYQQDQESALLMPALVPTTNQPHQEAVTNGPALNTASRPYSTLPTRLHNSHNTLSNSAGSTERLGLGDIRDLINLELPQLNEALTPNRTSTQLGWACPTCTYINKPTRPGCEMCSADRPEGYTVPGNYRPDALELRRIQQEKEAIRQYQQAREAERRENYARLVQMDGQDLVPNPERVECRICYVELEPGEGVLLRECLHCFCKECLRSVILMSEDPQVACPYRDEAYACDCILQEREIRALVSVDDYERWLQRGLSVAESRCEGSYHCATADCPGWCVYEDTVNTFHCPVCKKHNCLLCKAIHEGMNCKQYQDDLAARAINDSAARRTRDLLKTLVNSGEAMHCPQCGIIVQKKEGCDWLRCTVCHTEICWVTRGPRWGPKGPGDTSGGCRCNVNKQRCHPKCQNCH
;
A
#
# COMPACT_ATOMS: atom_id res chain seq x y z
N MET A 1 15.57 -15.67 -42.22
CA MET A 1 16.96 -15.62 -41.71
C MET A 1 17.02 -16.34 -40.39
N SER A 2 18.17 -16.90 -40.03
CA SER A 2 18.29 -17.97 -39.02
C SER A 2 18.43 -17.50 -37.57
N LEU A 3 18.16 -18.43 -36.66
CA LEU A 3 18.55 -18.41 -35.25
C LEU A 3 20.08 -18.42 -35.07
N SER A 4 20.54 -18.04 -33.88
CA SER A 4 21.72 -18.63 -33.25
C SER A 4 21.62 -18.52 -31.72
N SER A 5 21.65 -19.66 -31.03
CA SER A 5 21.60 -19.76 -29.56
C SER A 5 23.01 -19.94 -28.98
N GLY A 6 23.21 -19.53 -27.72
CA GLY A 6 24.45 -19.80 -26.96
C GLY A 6 24.13 -20.18 -25.52
N GLY A 7 24.38 -21.43 -25.15
CA GLY A 7 24.17 -21.94 -23.79
C GLY A 7 25.37 -21.68 -22.86
N TRP A 8 25.14 -21.74 -21.56
CA TRP A 8 26.17 -21.58 -20.52
C TRP A 8 26.28 -22.86 -19.68
N THR A 9 27.50 -23.26 -19.34
CA THR A 9 27.82 -24.48 -18.59
C THR A 9 28.07 -24.20 -17.11
N HIS A 10 27.67 -25.13 -16.23
CA HIS A 10 27.88 -25.04 -14.78
C HIS A 10 29.27 -25.51 -14.34
N THR A 11 29.85 -24.82 -13.36
CA THR A 11 30.82 -25.37 -12.38
C THR A 11 30.76 -24.56 -11.07
N PRO A 12 30.64 -25.19 -9.88
CA PRO A 12 30.62 -24.51 -8.59
C PRO A 12 31.93 -24.65 -7.77
N PRO A 13 32.29 -23.67 -6.90
CA PRO A 13 33.26 -23.83 -5.81
C PRO A 13 32.58 -24.14 -4.45
N PRO A 14 33.32 -24.59 -3.41
CA PRO A 14 32.75 -25.30 -2.25
C PRO A 14 32.45 -24.43 -1.00
N ALA A 15 31.76 -25.05 -0.03
CA ALA A 15 31.35 -24.47 1.25
C ALA A 15 32.50 -24.29 2.27
N GLN A 16 32.26 -23.45 3.28
CA GLN A 16 33.03 -23.38 4.53
C GLN A 16 32.09 -23.30 5.76
N SER A 17 32.64 -23.50 6.95
CA SER A 17 31.95 -24.06 8.12
C SER A 17 31.62 -23.08 9.26
N ALA A 18 30.65 -23.48 10.09
CA ALA A 18 30.05 -22.70 11.17
C ALA A 18 30.97 -22.31 12.35
N SER A 19 30.67 -21.15 12.96
CA SER A 19 30.79 -20.76 14.39
C SER A 19 30.67 -19.23 14.54
N SER A 20 30.25 -18.64 15.67
CA SER A 20 29.28 -19.02 16.72
C SER A 20 28.94 -17.78 17.58
N HIS A 21 27.94 -17.90 18.47
CA HIS A 21 27.57 -16.99 19.57
C HIS A 21 26.82 -15.65 19.33
N LEU A 22 25.59 -15.64 19.85
CA LEU A 22 25.01 -14.63 20.76
C LEU A 22 24.82 -13.18 20.26
N GLY A 23 23.61 -12.91 19.76
CA GLY A 23 22.93 -11.61 19.83
C GLY A 23 21.51 -11.83 20.38
N GLN A 24 21.01 -10.92 21.23
CA GLN A 24 19.73 -11.09 21.93
C GLN A 24 18.51 -10.63 21.09
N GLU A 25 17.35 -11.23 21.37
CA GLU A 25 16.05 -10.94 20.75
C GLU A 25 15.53 -9.53 21.09
N ALA A 26 14.66 -8.98 20.22
CA ALA A 26 13.93 -7.73 20.47
C ALA A 26 12.63 -7.65 19.65
N SER A 27 11.64 -8.48 19.98
CA SER A 27 10.31 -8.55 19.33
C SER A 27 9.40 -7.37 19.74
N GLN A 28 8.45 -6.97 18.87
CA GLN A 28 7.31 -6.08 19.20
C GLN A 28 6.32 -6.00 18.01
N ALA A 29 5.00 -5.83 18.17
CA ALA A 29 4.07 -6.17 19.27
C ALA A 29 2.60 -5.99 18.81
N ALA A 30 1.65 -6.64 19.49
CA ALA A 30 0.22 -6.37 19.33
C ALA A 30 -0.19 -5.02 19.95
N CYS A 31 -1.24 -4.39 19.42
CA CYS A 31 -1.69 -3.07 19.86
C CYS A 31 -2.56 -3.16 21.13
N SER A 32 -2.05 -2.67 22.26
CA SER A 32 -2.81 -2.62 23.53
C SER A 32 -3.26 -1.21 23.87
N THR A 33 -4.50 -1.07 24.32
CA THR A 33 -5.10 0.19 24.76
C THR A 33 -4.65 0.50 26.19
N VAL A 34 -4.07 1.68 26.40
CA VAL A 34 -3.59 2.12 27.72
C VAL A 34 -4.75 2.66 28.55
N LEU A 35 -4.98 2.08 29.73
CA LEU A 35 -6.05 2.46 30.65
C LEU A 35 -5.59 3.54 31.64
N MET A 36 -4.38 3.40 32.18
CA MET A 36 -3.80 4.37 33.11
C MET A 36 -2.27 4.25 33.14
N SER A 37 -1.56 5.35 33.46
CA SER A 37 -0.14 5.31 33.81
C SER A 37 0.22 6.37 34.85
N VAL A 38 0.98 5.99 35.87
CA VAL A 38 1.29 6.77 37.07
C VAL A 38 2.79 6.67 37.40
N LYS A 39 3.36 7.69 38.03
CA LYS A 39 4.75 7.66 38.53
C LYS A 39 4.82 6.92 39.87
N VAL A 40 5.88 6.14 40.08
CA VAL A 40 6.17 5.48 41.36
C VAL A 40 7.68 5.38 41.60
N SER A 41 8.12 5.34 42.85
CA SER A 41 9.45 4.80 43.22
C SER A 41 9.32 3.35 43.71
N VAL A 42 10.42 2.59 43.67
CA VAL A 42 10.41 1.14 43.94
C VAL A 42 11.36 0.78 45.08
N CYS A 43 10.84 0.15 46.12
CA CYS A 43 11.65 -0.46 47.19
C CYS A 43 11.70 -1.97 47.00
N HIS A 44 12.91 -2.55 47.01
CA HIS A 44 13.13 -3.96 46.70
C HIS A 44 13.74 -4.71 47.88
N SER A 45 13.26 -5.93 48.15
CA SER A 45 13.58 -6.68 49.37
C SER A 45 13.80 -8.18 49.14
N GLY A 46 14.66 -8.57 48.18
CA GLY A 46 15.05 -9.98 48.07
C GLY A 46 15.96 -10.38 46.91
N ILE A 47 17.23 -10.71 47.23
CA ILE A 47 18.07 -11.78 46.63
C ILE A 47 18.47 -11.68 45.12
N ARG A 48 17.73 -11.02 44.23
CA ARG A 48 18.19 -10.70 42.86
C ARG A 48 17.91 -9.24 42.51
N PRO A 49 18.93 -8.37 42.39
CA PRO A 49 18.75 -7.03 41.86
C PRO A 49 18.29 -7.10 40.40
N LEU A 50 17.16 -6.47 40.09
CA LEU A 50 16.91 -6.00 38.72
C LEU A 50 17.97 -4.92 38.44
N CYS A 51 18.90 -5.20 37.52
CA CYS A 51 19.98 -4.28 37.17
C CYS A 51 19.46 -3.09 36.35
N LEU A 52 18.82 -2.14 37.02
CA LEU A 52 18.38 -0.86 36.45
C LEU A 52 19.61 0.02 36.12
N PRO A 53 19.92 0.31 34.85
CA PRO A 53 21.11 1.08 34.50
C PRO A 53 20.85 2.59 34.67
N GLY A 54 21.19 3.14 35.83
CA GLY A 54 21.27 4.60 36.04
C GLY A 54 19.93 5.36 36.14
N ALA A 55 18.80 4.67 36.25
CA ALA A 55 17.51 5.29 36.54
C ALA A 55 17.50 5.88 37.97
N GLY A 56 17.12 7.16 38.10
CA GLY A 56 16.81 7.79 39.39
C GLY A 56 15.33 7.66 39.74
N ASP A 57 14.98 7.75 41.03
CA ASP A 57 13.62 7.49 41.55
C ASP A 57 12.47 8.22 40.82
N GLU A 58 12.75 9.37 40.18
CA GLU A 58 11.75 10.15 39.44
C GLU A 58 11.41 9.63 38.02
N SER A 59 12.13 8.63 37.49
CA SER A 59 11.97 8.22 36.08
C SER A 59 11.07 7.01 35.83
N LEU A 60 10.62 6.32 36.89
CA LEU A 60 9.81 5.10 36.78
C LEU A 60 8.30 5.38 36.69
N ARG A 61 7.60 4.57 35.90
CA ARG A 61 6.14 4.56 35.77
C ARG A 61 5.56 3.15 35.79
N LEU A 62 4.41 2.99 36.45
CA LEU A 62 3.51 1.88 36.16
C LEU A 62 2.57 2.25 35.01
N GLN A 63 2.16 1.25 34.24
CA GLN A 63 1.24 1.39 33.12
C GLN A 63 0.33 0.15 33.06
N LEU A 64 -0.99 0.37 33.07
CA LEU A 64 -1.99 -0.68 32.86
C LEU A 64 -2.57 -0.55 31.46
N SER A 65 -2.61 -1.64 30.70
CA SER A 65 -3.25 -1.71 29.39
C SER A 65 -4.13 -2.96 29.25
N MET A 66 -5.00 -2.95 28.24
CA MET A 66 -5.80 -4.11 27.83
C MET A 66 -5.78 -4.28 26.32
N ASP A 67 -6.05 -5.50 25.84
CA ASP A 67 -6.30 -5.74 24.42
C ASP A 67 -7.82 -5.53 24.14
N PRO A 68 -8.22 -4.54 23.32
CA PRO A 68 -9.63 -4.31 23.02
C PRO A 68 -10.26 -5.46 22.20
N GLY A 69 -9.45 -6.32 21.58
CA GLY A 69 -9.90 -7.55 20.91
C GLY A 69 -10.14 -8.73 21.86
N LYS A 70 -9.76 -8.62 23.15
CA LYS A 70 -9.84 -9.72 24.13
C LYS A 70 -10.38 -9.29 25.48
N ALA A 71 -11.67 -9.54 25.71
CA ALA A 71 -12.31 -9.31 27.01
C ALA A 71 -11.55 -10.04 28.14
N GLY A 72 -11.10 -9.28 29.15
CA GLY A 72 -10.43 -9.82 30.33
C GLY A 72 -8.92 -10.04 30.22
N GLU A 73 -8.25 -9.76 29.09
CA GLU A 73 -6.77 -9.67 29.05
C GLU A 73 -6.31 -8.24 29.41
N PHE A 74 -5.77 -8.10 30.62
CA PHE A 74 -5.14 -6.88 31.11
C PHE A 74 -3.65 -7.14 31.39
N ARG A 75 -2.79 -6.21 31.00
CA ARG A 75 -1.34 -6.28 31.22
C ARG A 75 -0.87 -5.10 32.06
N LEU A 76 -0.04 -5.39 33.07
CA LEU A 76 0.59 -4.41 33.93
C LEU A 76 2.09 -4.33 33.62
N ALA A 77 2.60 -3.15 33.27
CA ALA A 77 4.00 -2.92 32.96
C ALA A 77 4.65 -1.92 33.92
N LEU A 78 5.90 -2.17 34.30
CA LEU A 78 6.80 -1.20 34.93
C LEU A 78 7.78 -0.70 33.87
N ARG A 79 7.90 0.62 33.70
CA ARG A 79 8.67 1.25 32.62
C ARG A 79 9.60 2.34 33.14
N ASP A 80 10.79 2.43 32.55
CA ASP A 80 11.66 3.61 32.69
C ASP A 80 11.36 4.61 31.59
N VAL A 81 11.34 5.89 31.97
CA VAL A 81 11.09 7.05 31.12
C VAL A 81 12.24 8.08 31.22
N SER A 82 13.38 7.70 31.80
CA SER A 82 14.60 8.53 31.85
C SER A 82 15.02 9.04 30.47
N GLY A 83 14.85 8.21 29.43
CA GLY A 83 15.09 8.52 28.02
C GLY A 83 14.01 9.33 27.30
N ALA A 84 13.11 10.02 28.00
CA ALA A 84 11.97 10.75 27.39
C ALA A 84 12.37 11.70 26.25
N ALA A 85 13.50 12.40 26.37
CA ALA A 85 14.01 13.32 25.34
C ALA A 85 14.48 12.61 24.05
N ALA A 86 14.65 11.29 24.08
CA ALA A 86 15.02 10.45 22.94
C ALA A 86 13.86 9.55 22.47
N GLY A 87 12.62 9.78 22.94
CA GLY A 87 11.42 9.12 22.45
C GLY A 87 11.28 7.63 22.77
N ARG A 88 12.08 7.09 23.69
CA ARG A 88 12.05 5.66 24.08
C ARG A 88 11.76 5.50 25.57
N SER A 89 10.56 4.99 25.89
CA SER A 89 10.26 4.37 27.20
C SER A 89 10.57 2.88 27.12
N VAL A 90 11.29 2.33 28.09
CA VAL A 90 11.67 0.89 28.10
C VAL A 90 10.82 0.15 29.13
N SER A 91 10.19 -0.97 28.74
CA SER A 91 9.59 -1.90 29.72
C SER A 91 10.69 -2.64 30.48
N ILE A 92 10.69 -2.49 31.80
CA ILE A 92 11.57 -3.20 32.72
C ILE A 92 10.99 -4.60 33.01
N ALA A 93 9.68 -4.66 33.23
CA ALA A 93 8.94 -5.89 33.50
C ALA A 93 7.47 -5.72 33.05
N GLU A 94 6.87 -6.80 32.55
CA GLU A 94 5.44 -6.86 32.23
C GLU A 94 4.82 -8.13 32.84
N PHE A 95 3.59 -8.01 33.33
CA PHE A 95 2.85 -9.04 34.04
C PHE A 95 1.43 -9.19 33.47
N ASP A 96 0.90 -10.41 33.39
CA ASP A 96 -0.55 -10.64 33.23
C ASP A 96 -1.23 -10.29 34.55
N LEU A 97 -2.30 -9.49 34.49
CA LEU A 97 -3.03 -9.10 35.69
C LEU A 97 -3.70 -10.30 36.40
N LYS A 98 -3.93 -11.42 35.69
CA LYS A 98 -4.50 -12.66 36.24
C LYS A 98 -3.54 -13.45 37.15
N THR A 99 -2.23 -13.20 37.10
CA THR A 99 -1.21 -13.99 37.83
C THR A 99 -0.54 -13.22 38.97
N VAL A 100 -1.00 -12.01 39.26
CA VAL A 100 -0.45 -11.12 40.29
C VAL A 100 -1.46 -10.85 41.40
N CYS A 101 -1.01 -10.98 42.65
CA CYS A 101 -1.71 -10.49 43.83
C CYS A 101 -1.30 -9.04 44.08
N TYR A 102 -2.27 -8.14 44.22
CA TYR A 102 -2.07 -6.71 44.47
C TYR A 102 -2.65 -6.32 45.84
N GLU A 103 -1.87 -5.62 46.67
CA GLU A 103 -2.27 -5.29 48.04
C GLU A 103 -1.90 -3.84 48.41
N VAL A 104 -2.85 -3.10 48.98
CA VAL A 104 -2.64 -1.73 49.50
C VAL A 104 -2.10 -1.83 50.92
N LYS A 105 -0.82 -1.52 51.14
CA LYS A 105 -0.16 -1.59 52.46
C LYS A 105 -0.32 -0.30 53.27
N SER A 106 -0.34 0.85 52.59
CA SER A 106 -0.65 2.16 53.17
C SER A 106 -1.23 3.10 52.08
N PRO A 107 -1.78 4.28 52.44
CA PRO A 107 -2.34 5.24 51.49
C PRO A 107 -1.40 5.75 50.39
N GLN A 108 -0.09 5.48 50.48
CA GLN A 108 0.90 5.84 49.46
C GLN A 108 1.82 4.65 49.07
N CYS A 109 1.57 3.45 49.60
CA CYS A 109 2.49 2.31 49.47
C CYS A 109 1.72 1.02 49.15
N HIS A 110 1.89 0.49 47.94
CA HIS A 110 1.21 -0.72 47.48
C HIS A 110 2.22 -1.79 47.05
N GLU A 111 1.87 -3.06 47.24
CA GLU A 111 2.71 -4.20 46.94
C GLU A 111 2.09 -5.08 45.84
N LEU A 112 2.94 -5.61 44.98
CA LEU A 112 2.63 -6.68 44.03
C LEU A 112 3.47 -7.91 44.35
N SER A 113 2.84 -9.09 44.25
CA SER A 113 3.52 -10.38 44.35
C SER A 113 2.98 -11.38 43.32
N LEU A 114 3.83 -12.24 42.78
CA LEU A 114 3.41 -13.31 41.87
C LEU A 114 2.68 -14.45 42.62
N ALA A 115 1.60 -14.95 42.04
CA ALA A 115 0.80 -16.04 42.61
C ALA A 115 1.46 -17.43 42.47
N THR A 116 2.51 -17.55 41.65
CA THR A 116 3.29 -18.78 41.42
C THR A 116 4.77 -18.53 41.73
N PRO A 117 5.50 -19.51 42.31
CA PRO A 117 6.93 -19.34 42.62
C PRO A 117 7.80 -19.02 41.39
N PRO A 118 8.88 -18.22 41.52
CA PRO A 118 9.35 -17.59 42.75
C PRO A 118 8.44 -16.47 43.24
N HIS A 119 8.31 -16.33 44.56
CA HIS A 119 7.46 -15.33 45.22
C HIS A 119 8.13 -13.95 45.23
N ASP A 120 8.45 -13.43 44.05
CA ASP A 120 9.07 -12.12 43.91
C ASP A 120 8.04 -11.03 44.32
N ARG A 121 8.47 -10.11 45.18
CA ARG A 121 7.65 -9.05 45.78
C ARG A 121 8.21 -7.69 45.39
N ILE A 122 7.35 -6.79 44.93
CA ILE A 122 7.71 -5.45 44.46
C ILE A 122 6.83 -4.43 45.20
N THR A 123 7.46 -3.53 45.97
CA THR A 123 6.76 -2.47 46.69
C THR A 123 6.91 -1.14 45.95
N PHE A 124 5.80 -0.47 45.69
CA PHE A 124 5.70 0.80 44.97
C PHE A 124 5.24 1.91 45.90
N ASN A 125 5.94 3.06 45.87
CA ASN A 125 5.51 4.27 46.57
C ASN A 125 5.02 5.32 45.57
N PHE A 126 3.92 5.99 45.92
CA PHE A 126 3.22 6.98 45.08
C PHE A 126 3.47 8.40 45.60
N ARG A 127 3.50 9.39 44.70
CA ARG A 127 3.81 10.79 45.08
C ARG A 127 2.74 11.47 45.94
N CYS A 128 1.51 10.96 45.96
CA CYS A 128 0.43 11.41 46.83
C CYS A 128 -0.66 10.34 46.96
N GLU A 129 -1.50 10.47 48.00
CA GLU A 129 -2.60 9.55 48.28
C GLU A 129 -3.67 9.53 47.19
N GLN A 130 -3.89 10.66 46.50
CA GLN A 130 -4.86 10.74 45.41
C GLN A 130 -4.49 9.84 44.23
N GLU A 131 -3.24 9.92 43.73
CA GLU A 131 -2.80 9.06 42.63
C GLU A 131 -2.74 7.58 43.03
N ALA A 132 -2.36 7.29 44.29
CA ALA A 132 -2.43 5.94 44.84
C ALA A 132 -3.88 5.41 44.79
N GLN A 133 -4.86 6.19 45.29
CA GLN A 133 -6.26 5.81 45.34
C GLN A 133 -6.89 5.67 43.94
N GLU A 134 -6.61 6.60 43.01
CA GLU A 134 -7.06 6.51 41.62
C GLU A 134 -6.49 5.25 40.94
N TRP A 135 -5.19 5.01 41.07
CA TRP A 135 -4.50 3.85 40.51
C TRP A 135 -5.03 2.52 41.09
N ALA A 136 -5.16 2.43 42.41
CA ALA A 136 -5.71 1.24 43.08
C ALA A 136 -7.17 1.00 42.67
N THR A 137 -7.96 2.06 42.45
CA THR A 137 -9.35 1.94 41.98
C THR A 137 -9.40 1.30 40.59
N VAL A 138 -8.56 1.76 39.66
CA VAL A 138 -8.47 1.19 38.31
C VAL A 138 -7.96 -0.25 38.35
N VAL A 139 -6.80 -0.52 38.96
CA VAL A 139 -6.19 -1.86 39.04
C VAL A 139 -7.12 -2.89 39.71
N MET A 140 -7.75 -2.53 40.82
CA MET A 140 -8.69 -3.43 41.52
C MET A 140 -10.01 -3.62 40.75
N SER A 141 -10.39 -2.69 39.87
CA SER A 141 -11.53 -2.90 38.95
C SER A 141 -11.18 -3.88 37.83
N SER A 142 -10.02 -3.73 37.20
CA SER A 142 -9.52 -4.64 36.15
C SER A 142 -9.25 -6.06 36.67
N LEU A 143 -8.72 -6.20 37.90
CA LEU A 143 -8.57 -7.52 38.55
C LEU A 143 -9.90 -8.25 38.72
N ARG A 144 -10.95 -7.53 39.14
CA ARG A 144 -12.30 -8.13 39.28
C ARG A 144 -12.87 -8.58 37.95
N GLU A 145 -12.65 -7.82 36.87
CA GLU A 145 -13.13 -8.19 35.54
C GLU A 145 -12.33 -9.34 34.92
N ALA A 146 -11.00 -9.35 35.09
CA ALA A 146 -10.13 -10.46 34.66
C ALA A 146 -10.57 -11.80 35.27
N HIS A 147 -10.93 -11.81 36.55
CA HIS A 147 -11.44 -13.00 37.25
C HIS A 147 -12.91 -13.33 36.88
N ARG A 148 -13.75 -12.33 36.57
CA ARG A 148 -15.13 -12.55 36.11
C ARG A 148 -15.18 -13.37 34.82
N VAL A 149 -14.33 -13.03 33.85
CA VAL A 149 -14.22 -13.76 32.58
C VAL A 149 -13.73 -15.19 32.82
N ALA A 150 -12.69 -15.37 33.65
CA ALA A 150 -12.12 -16.69 33.94
C ALA A 150 -13.11 -17.69 34.60
N ILE A 151 -14.02 -17.21 35.45
CA ILE A 151 -15.09 -18.03 36.07
C ILE A 151 -16.19 -18.37 35.05
N SER A 152 -16.38 -17.55 34.02
CA SER A 152 -17.42 -17.77 33.00
C SER A 152 -17.03 -18.87 32.00
N SER A 153 -15.73 -19.06 31.75
CA SER A 153 -15.18 -20.01 30.77
C SER A 153 -15.06 -21.47 31.26
N SER A 154 -15.54 -21.82 32.45
CA SER A 154 -15.32 -23.14 33.07
C SER A 154 -16.58 -24.03 33.19
N ASN A 155 -17.69 -23.69 32.51
CA ASN A 155 -19.02 -24.19 32.91
C ASN A 155 -19.96 -24.62 31.76
N GLU A 156 -19.47 -24.88 30.55
CA GLU A 156 -20.28 -25.38 29.41
C GLU A 156 -19.85 -26.77 28.89
N GLU A 157 -19.94 -27.78 29.76
CA GLU A 157 -20.08 -29.19 29.33
C GLU A 157 -21.40 -29.78 29.84
N ARG A 158 -22.47 -29.75 29.04
CA ARG A 158 -23.61 -30.70 29.14
C ARG A 158 -24.63 -30.67 27.98
N GLN A 159 -24.49 -31.68 27.12
CA GLN A 159 -25.57 -32.51 26.52
C GLN A 159 -26.83 -31.85 25.90
N LEU A 160 -26.94 -31.98 24.58
CA LEU A 160 -28.21 -31.99 23.82
C LEU A 160 -29.13 -33.14 24.26
N PRO A 161 -30.46 -33.02 24.08
CA PRO A 161 -31.12 -33.74 22.97
C PRO A 161 -32.23 -32.88 22.28
N PRO A 162 -33.25 -33.40 21.55
CA PRO A 162 -33.29 -33.28 20.09
C PRO A 162 -34.47 -32.48 19.50
N GLN A 163 -34.44 -32.22 18.19
CA GLN A 163 -35.48 -31.53 17.43
C GLN A 163 -36.76 -32.36 17.19
N PRO A 164 -37.90 -31.69 16.95
CA PRO A 164 -38.91 -32.12 15.98
C PRO A 164 -38.81 -31.33 14.66
N LEU A 165 -39.28 -31.96 13.57
CA LEU A 165 -39.41 -31.36 12.23
C LEU A 165 -40.60 -30.39 12.17
N ASP A 166 -40.53 -29.39 11.29
CA ASP A 166 -41.74 -28.96 10.56
C ASP A 166 -41.42 -28.33 9.19
N THR A 167 -42.38 -28.35 8.27
CA THR A 167 -42.18 -27.99 6.85
C THR A 167 -43.15 -26.89 6.40
N GLN A 168 -42.66 -25.66 6.21
CA GLN A 168 -43.46 -24.58 5.63
C GLN A 168 -42.69 -23.76 4.57
N SER A 169 -43.45 -23.18 3.65
CA SER A 169 -42.97 -22.60 2.38
C SER A 169 -42.36 -21.21 2.52
N ASN A 170 -41.22 -20.97 1.87
CA ASN A 170 -40.59 -19.65 1.79
C ASN A 170 -41.24 -18.75 0.73
N PRO A 171 -41.40 -17.43 0.99
CA PRO A 171 -41.71 -16.44 -0.05
C PRO A 171 -40.52 -16.23 -1.00
N PRO A 172 -40.70 -15.54 -2.15
CA PRO A 172 -39.58 -15.15 -3.01
C PRO A 172 -38.59 -14.28 -2.23
N MET A 173 -37.29 -14.60 -2.31
CA MET A 173 -36.26 -13.85 -1.60
C MET A 173 -36.07 -12.44 -2.22
N PRO A 174 -35.87 -11.39 -1.40
CA PRO A 174 -35.49 -10.07 -1.89
C PRO A 174 -34.10 -10.10 -2.56
N ARG A 175 -33.87 -9.17 -3.46
CA ARG A 175 -32.65 -9.07 -4.26
C ARG A 175 -31.48 -8.63 -3.40
N THR A 176 -30.28 -9.09 -3.75
CA THR A 176 -29.04 -8.71 -3.07
C THR A 176 -28.85 -7.18 -2.99
N GLU A 177 -29.23 -6.47 -4.05
CA GLU A 177 -29.21 -4.99 -4.12
C GLU A 177 -30.14 -4.33 -3.09
N GLU A 178 -31.33 -4.88 -2.89
CA GLU A 178 -32.34 -4.39 -1.93
C GLU A 178 -31.84 -4.60 -0.50
N ILE A 179 -31.33 -5.80 -0.20
CA ILE A 179 -30.78 -6.13 1.13
C ILE A 179 -29.51 -5.30 1.44
N CYS A 180 -28.69 -4.98 0.44
CA CYS A 180 -27.56 -4.07 0.59
C CYS A 180 -28.01 -2.64 0.94
N ALA A 181 -29.07 -2.13 0.31
CA ALA A 181 -29.63 -0.82 0.62
C ALA A 181 -30.26 -0.77 2.03
N GLU A 182 -30.95 -1.84 2.44
CA GLU A 182 -31.46 -2.00 3.81
C GLU A 182 -30.32 -2.08 4.84
N LEU A 183 -29.23 -2.82 4.55
CA LEU A 183 -28.06 -2.90 5.43
C LEU A 183 -27.40 -1.53 5.63
N VAL A 184 -27.18 -0.76 4.55
CA VAL A 184 -26.65 0.61 4.64
C VAL A 184 -27.57 1.49 5.47
N SER A 185 -28.88 1.43 5.22
CA SER A 185 -29.88 2.24 5.95
C SER A 185 -29.92 1.90 7.44
N ALA A 186 -29.84 0.61 7.79
CA ALA A 186 -29.80 0.16 9.18
C ALA A 186 -28.50 0.57 9.89
N ILE A 187 -27.36 0.55 9.20
CA ILE A 187 -26.08 1.04 9.73
C ILE A 187 -26.10 2.57 9.91
N GLU A 188 -26.59 3.34 8.92
CA GLU A 188 -26.73 4.81 9.05
C GLU A 188 -27.70 5.20 10.19
N ALA A 189 -28.71 4.37 10.48
CA ALA A 189 -29.65 4.56 11.60
C ALA A 189 -29.16 4.02 12.96
N GLY A 190 -28.05 3.28 13.00
CA GLY A 190 -27.58 2.59 14.21
C GLY A 190 -28.43 1.39 14.65
N ASP A 191 -29.33 0.88 13.80
CA ASP A 191 -30.16 -0.29 14.10
C ASP A 191 -29.36 -1.60 13.92
N VAL A 192 -28.69 -1.99 15.00
CA VAL A 192 -27.93 -3.24 15.13
C VAL A 192 -28.77 -4.47 14.78
N ARG A 193 -30.09 -4.47 15.03
CA ARG A 193 -30.95 -5.64 14.78
C ARG A 193 -31.22 -5.79 13.30
N SER A 194 -31.68 -4.72 12.64
CA SER A 194 -31.93 -4.74 11.20
C SER A 194 -30.63 -4.96 10.42
N ALA A 195 -29.53 -4.33 10.81
CA ALA A 195 -28.21 -4.54 10.19
C ALA A 195 -27.75 -6.01 10.31
N SER A 196 -27.92 -6.63 11.49
CA SER A 196 -27.59 -8.06 11.70
C SER A 196 -28.43 -8.97 10.80
N VAL A 197 -29.73 -8.70 10.63
CA VAL A 197 -30.62 -9.47 9.74
C VAL A 197 -30.20 -9.33 8.27
N CYS A 198 -29.95 -8.11 7.78
CA CYS A 198 -29.54 -7.88 6.40
C CYS A 198 -28.17 -8.51 6.11
N ALA A 199 -27.18 -8.34 6.99
CA ALA A 199 -25.86 -8.98 6.87
C ALA A 199 -25.96 -10.51 6.87
N SER A 200 -26.78 -11.09 7.76
CA SER A 200 -27.05 -12.54 7.80
C SER A 200 -27.71 -13.06 6.51
N SER A 201 -28.49 -12.22 5.82
CA SER A 201 -29.12 -12.57 4.54
C SER A 201 -28.11 -12.52 3.39
N LEU A 202 -27.28 -11.47 3.31
CA LEU A 202 -26.21 -11.35 2.31
C LEU A 202 -25.16 -12.48 2.44
N ALA A 203 -24.81 -12.86 3.67
CA ALA A 203 -23.92 -14.00 3.94
C ALA A 203 -24.52 -15.32 3.41
N LYS A 204 -25.82 -15.56 3.61
CA LYS A 204 -26.52 -16.73 3.05
C LYS A 204 -26.57 -16.71 1.51
N GLN A 205 -26.65 -15.53 0.91
CA GLN A 205 -26.56 -15.35 -0.55
C GLN A 205 -25.12 -15.44 -1.10
N ARG A 206 -24.09 -15.53 -0.24
CA ARG A 206 -22.66 -15.47 -0.59
C ARG A 206 -22.30 -14.23 -1.43
N ALA A 207 -22.94 -13.10 -1.14
CA ALA A 207 -22.74 -11.86 -1.85
C ALA A 207 -21.31 -11.32 -1.64
N ALA A 208 -20.61 -10.99 -2.73
CA ALA A 208 -19.35 -10.26 -2.65
C ALA A 208 -19.64 -8.79 -2.32
N LEU A 209 -19.20 -8.32 -1.15
CA LEU A 209 -19.46 -6.96 -0.65
C LEU A 209 -18.17 -6.14 -0.59
N SER A 210 -18.27 -4.85 -0.90
CA SER A 210 -17.19 -3.86 -0.69
C SER A 210 -17.68 -2.82 0.30
N ILE A 211 -17.09 -2.78 1.49
CA ILE A 211 -17.40 -1.78 2.51
C ILE A 211 -16.55 -0.53 2.23
N GLN A 212 -17.20 0.59 1.98
CA GLN A 212 -16.54 1.88 1.77
C GLN A 212 -17.16 2.93 2.70
N PRO A 213 -16.37 3.72 3.46
CA PRO A 213 -16.88 4.82 4.26
C PRO A 213 -17.66 5.82 3.39
N SER A 214 -18.89 6.15 3.80
CA SER A 214 -19.73 7.10 3.09
C SER A 214 -19.02 8.45 2.95
N LYS A 215 -19.04 9.05 1.76
CA LYS A 215 -18.42 10.37 1.52
C LYS A 215 -18.98 11.46 2.45
N ARG A 216 -20.23 11.28 2.93
CA ARG A 216 -20.90 12.16 3.92
C ARG A 216 -20.20 12.23 5.28
N ASN A 217 -19.34 11.25 5.59
CA ASN A 217 -18.59 11.20 6.86
C ASN A 217 -17.36 12.11 6.86
N TYR A 218 -17.02 12.71 5.71
CA TYR A 218 -15.93 13.67 5.57
C TYR A 218 -16.52 15.04 5.21
N THR A 219 -15.99 16.09 5.82
CA THR A 219 -16.32 17.46 5.39
C THR A 219 -15.76 17.69 3.99
N ASP A 220 -16.54 18.33 3.11
CA ASP A 220 -16.12 18.67 1.74
C ASP A 220 -15.24 19.94 1.73
N THR A 221 -14.27 19.96 2.64
CA THR A 221 -13.40 21.08 2.97
C THR A 221 -11.97 20.74 2.56
N GLU A 222 -11.38 21.60 1.74
CA GLU A 222 -10.00 21.48 1.30
C GLU A 222 -9.02 21.83 2.44
N ILE A 223 -8.26 20.83 2.90
CA ILE A 223 -7.31 20.97 4.00
C ILE A 223 -5.87 21.17 3.52
N SER A 224 -5.07 21.82 4.35
CA SER A 224 -3.65 22.07 4.10
C SER A 224 -2.79 20.94 4.67
N LEU A 225 -2.16 20.16 3.79
CA LEU A 225 -1.28 19.04 4.12
C LEU A 225 0.20 19.44 3.92
N PRO A 226 0.96 19.73 4.99
CA PRO A 226 2.42 19.78 4.94
C PRO A 226 3.01 18.44 4.50
N VAL A 227 3.81 18.48 3.43
CA VAL A 227 4.52 17.32 2.88
C VAL A 227 6.02 17.57 2.96
N VAL A 228 6.73 16.72 3.71
CA VAL A 228 8.20 16.65 3.65
C VAL A 228 8.57 15.82 2.42
N VAL A 229 9.28 16.41 1.47
CA VAL A 229 9.71 15.74 0.22
C VAL A 229 11.20 15.45 0.31
N GLU A 230 11.58 14.18 0.22
CA GLU A 230 12.98 13.75 0.35
C GLU A 230 13.43 12.92 -0.86
N ASP A 231 14.66 13.14 -1.32
CA ASP A 231 15.34 12.29 -2.30
C ASP A 231 16.65 11.72 -1.72
N ALA A 232 17.44 11.03 -2.56
CA ALA A 232 18.70 10.42 -2.11
C ALA A 232 19.80 11.42 -1.67
N SER A 233 19.55 12.73 -1.75
CA SER A 233 20.53 13.80 -1.54
C SER A 233 20.01 15.03 -0.79
N SER A 234 18.70 15.25 -0.77
CA SER A 234 18.07 16.51 -0.36
C SER A 234 16.71 16.28 0.31
N SER A 235 16.25 17.28 1.06
CA SER A 235 14.98 17.29 1.77
C SER A 235 14.41 18.71 1.74
N CYS A 236 13.11 18.85 1.47
CA CYS A 236 12.39 20.12 1.51
C CYS A 236 10.96 19.92 2.02
N CYS A 237 10.22 21.02 2.20
CA CYS A 237 8.82 20.98 2.60
C CYS A 237 7.97 21.74 1.58
N VAL A 238 6.87 21.11 1.14
CA VAL A 238 5.79 21.77 0.38
C VAL A 238 4.50 21.68 1.18
N THR A 239 3.46 22.41 0.76
CA THR A 239 2.10 22.25 1.31
C THR A 239 1.17 22.00 0.16
N VAL A 240 0.49 20.84 0.20
CA VAL A 240 -0.46 20.43 -0.84
C VAL A 240 -1.87 20.66 -0.30
N LYS A 241 -2.75 21.19 -1.14
CA LYS A 241 -4.18 21.30 -0.84
C LYS A 241 -4.89 20.03 -1.26
N VAL A 242 -5.58 19.39 -0.31
CA VAL A 242 -6.18 18.05 -0.50
C VAL A 242 -7.55 17.96 0.18
N PHE A 243 -8.38 17.00 -0.21
CA PHE A 243 -9.58 16.64 0.55
C PHE A 243 -9.32 15.34 1.32
N PRO A 244 -9.84 15.17 2.56
CA PRO A 244 -9.65 13.94 3.33
C PRO A 244 -10.16 12.68 2.59
N HIS A 245 -11.18 12.84 1.74
CA HIS A 245 -11.76 11.78 0.94
C HIS A 245 -10.99 11.45 -0.36
N SER A 246 -10.01 12.27 -0.77
CA SER A 246 -9.19 12.03 -1.96
C SER A 246 -8.30 10.79 -1.78
N THR A 247 -8.05 10.05 -2.87
CA THR A 247 -7.18 8.87 -2.85
C THR A 247 -5.70 9.23 -2.97
N ILE A 248 -4.83 8.34 -2.50
CA ILE A 248 -3.38 8.45 -2.67
C ILE A 248 -2.99 8.52 -4.16
N GLY A 249 -3.69 7.79 -5.04
CA GLY A 249 -3.52 7.88 -6.49
C GLY A 249 -3.87 9.27 -7.05
N ALA A 250 -4.94 9.90 -6.55
CA ALA A 250 -5.30 11.27 -6.93
C ALA A 250 -4.25 12.28 -6.43
N LEU A 251 -3.78 12.16 -5.19
CA LEU A 251 -2.69 12.99 -4.65
C LEU A 251 -1.40 12.83 -5.46
N LYS A 252 -1.04 11.61 -5.87
CA LYS A 252 0.10 11.37 -6.75
C LYS A 252 -0.05 12.09 -8.09
N GLN A 253 -1.23 12.04 -8.70
CA GLN A 253 -1.48 12.71 -9.99
C GLN A 253 -1.49 14.24 -9.85
N GLN A 254 -2.01 14.77 -8.74
CA GLN A 254 -1.93 16.19 -8.40
C GLN A 254 -0.47 16.63 -8.25
N VAL A 255 0.34 15.95 -7.44
CA VAL A 255 1.77 16.29 -7.24
C VAL A 255 2.61 16.09 -8.52
N PHE A 256 2.19 15.23 -9.45
CA PHE A 256 2.77 15.17 -10.79
C PHE A 256 2.43 16.41 -11.63
N THR A 257 1.19 16.89 -11.56
CA THR A 257 0.73 18.08 -12.29
C THR A 257 1.37 19.36 -11.74
N ASP A 258 1.39 19.51 -10.41
CA ASP A 258 1.83 20.71 -9.70
C ASP A 258 3.36 20.84 -9.64
N TYR A 259 4.09 19.73 -9.47
CA TYR A 259 5.54 19.72 -9.22
C TYR A 259 6.35 18.87 -10.22
N GLY A 260 5.71 18.21 -11.18
CA GLY A 260 6.39 17.43 -12.23
C GLY A 260 6.91 16.05 -11.79
N PHE A 261 6.70 15.63 -10.54
CA PHE A 261 7.12 14.33 -10.01
C PHE A 261 6.16 13.22 -10.45
N HIS A 262 6.56 12.38 -11.40
CA HIS A 262 5.68 11.31 -11.96
C HIS A 262 5.17 10.33 -10.88
N PRO A 263 3.90 9.84 -10.92
CA PRO A 263 3.33 8.98 -9.86
C PRO A 263 4.18 7.73 -9.55
N ARG A 264 4.90 7.20 -10.54
CA ARG A 264 5.77 6.02 -10.38
C ARG A 264 7.03 6.29 -9.55
N VAL A 265 7.54 7.53 -9.52
CA VAL A 265 8.70 7.90 -8.67
C VAL A 265 8.32 8.27 -7.24
N GLN A 266 7.03 8.49 -6.96
CA GLN A 266 6.55 8.88 -5.64
C GLN A 266 6.36 7.68 -4.70
N ARG A 267 6.82 7.79 -3.45
CA ARG A 267 6.55 6.86 -2.35
C ARG A 267 6.06 7.64 -1.14
N TRP A 268 4.78 7.51 -0.82
CA TRP A 268 4.12 8.25 0.25
C TRP A 268 4.12 7.46 1.56
N VAL A 269 4.51 8.12 2.65
CA VAL A 269 4.40 7.60 4.02
C VAL A 269 3.56 8.58 4.83
N ILE A 270 2.45 8.09 5.37
CA ILE A 270 1.45 8.88 6.11
C ILE A 270 0.94 7.99 7.26
N GLY A 271 0.80 8.54 8.47
CA GLY A 271 0.40 7.74 9.64
C GLY A 271 1.33 6.55 9.89
N GLN A 272 2.65 6.76 9.73
CA GLN A 272 3.71 5.73 9.78
C GLN A 272 3.58 4.58 8.75
N SER A 273 2.62 4.66 7.82
CA SER A 273 2.31 3.59 6.87
C SER A 273 2.72 3.96 5.44
N LEU A 274 3.29 3.00 4.69
CA LEU A 274 3.47 3.15 3.24
C LEU A 274 2.10 3.14 2.55
N CYS A 275 1.86 4.09 1.66
CA CYS A 275 0.52 4.38 1.16
C CYS A 275 0.18 3.71 -0.18
N SER A 276 -1.01 3.14 -0.28
CA SER A 276 -1.55 2.40 -1.42
C SER A 276 -2.57 3.25 -2.19
N ASP A 277 -2.45 3.27 -3.52
CA ASP A 277 -3.06 4.28 -4.40
C ASP A 277 -4.60 4.33 -4.37
N HIS A 278 -5.26 3.22 -4.01
CA HIS A 278 -6.71 3.10 -3.94
C HIS A 278 -7.32 3.58 -2.61
N ARG A 279 -6.52 3.80 -1.55
CA ARG A 279 -7.01 4.24 -0.23
C ARG A 279 -7.11 5.76 -0.13
N SER A 280 -8.01 6.25 0.73
CA SER A 280 -8.20 7.69 1.00
C SER A 280 -7.20 8.23 2.01
N LEU A 281 -6.91 9.53 1.92
CA LEU A 281 -6.02 10.26 2.84
C LEU A 281 -6.49 10.19 4.30
N ALA A 282 -7.80 10.33 4.54
CA ALA A 282 -8.39 10.17 5.87
C ALA A 282 -8.16 8.79 6.48
N SER A 283 -8.05 7.73 5.66
CA SER A 283 -7.74 6.38 6.14
C SER A 283 -6.29 6.22 6.64
N TYR A 284 -5.40 7.16 6.32
CA TYR A 284 -4.04 7.26 6.86
C TYR A 284 -3.92 8.34 7.97
N GLY A 285 -5.05 8.89 8.43
CA GLY A 285 -5.11 9.87 9.52
C GLY A 285 -5.19 11.34 9.09
N VAL A 286 -5.15 11.65 7.78
CA VAL A 286 -5.18 13.05 7.30
C VAL A 286 -6.62 13.56 7.27
N GLN A 287 -6.99 14.37 8.25
CA GLN A 287 -8.35 14.84 8.52
C GLN A 287 -8.45 16.34 8.77
N ARG A 288 -7.34 17.05 9.04
CA ARG A 288 -7.31 18.48 9.36
C ARG A 288 -6.03 19.18 8.86
N ASP A 289 -6.08 20.51 8.81
CA ASP A 289 -4.91 21.34 8.55
C ASP A 289 -3.78 21.06 9.56
N GLY A 290 -2.58 20.83 9.05
CA GLY A 290 -1.38 20.56 9.86
C GLY A 290 -1.07 19.08 10.11
N ASP A 291 -1.95 18.15 9.74
CA ASP A 291 -1.60 16.73 9.63
C ASP A 291 -0.48 16.57 8.59
N THR A 292 0.52 15.70 8.84
CA THR A 292 1.75 15.65 8.03
C THR A 292 1.87 14.39 7.16
N ALA A 293 2.54 14.54 6.02
CA ALA A 293 2.91 13.45 5.11
C ALA A 293 4.39 13.53 4.71
N PHE A 294 4.94 12.38 4.30
CA PHE A 294 6.29 12.27 3.78
C PHE A 294 6.24 11.69 2.36
N LEU A 295 6.99 12.29 1.43
CA LEU A 295 7.10 11.87 0.03
C LEU A 295 8.57 11.57 -0.29
N TYR A 296 8.89 10.29 -0.41
CA TYR A 296 10.19 9.81 -0.87
C TYR A 296 10.19 9.71 -2.40
N LEU A 297 11.21 10.29 -3.04
CA LEU A 297 11.39 10.29 -4.49
C LEU A 297 12.47 9.27 -4.90
N ILE A 298 12.09 8.27 -5.69
CA ILE A 298 13.03 7.30 -6.28
C ILE A 298 13.46 7.71 -7.69
N SER A 299 14.64 7.25 -8.14
CA SER A 299 15.13 7.59 -9.48
C SER A 299 14.22 7.04 -10.60
N ALA A 300 14.12 7.75 -11.73
CA ALA A 300 13.35 7.28 -12.89
C ALA A 300 13.80 5.89 -13.40
N ARG A 301 15.10 5.56 -13.27
CA ARG A 301 15.63 4.22 -13.57
C ARG A 301 15.02 3.15 -12.67
N GLN A 302 14.98 3.39 -11.36
CA GLN A 302 14.42 2.48 -10.36
C GLN A 302 12.89 2.34 -10.52
N ALA A 303 12.19 3.43 -10.86
CA ALA A 303 10.76 3.44 -11.18
C ALA A 303 10.43 2.78 -12.56
N ARG A 304 11.45 2.31 -13.31
CA ARG A 304 11.36 1.83 -14.70
C ARG A 304 10.62 2.80 -15.64
N LEU A 305 10.78 4.10 -15.41
CA LEU A 305 10.12 5.19 -16.14
C LEU A 305 10.98 5.61 -17.33
N SER A 306 10.46 5.44 -18.55
CA SER A 306 11.12 5.91 -19.77
C SER A 306 10.78 7.37 -20.04
N ARG A 307 11.64 8.05 -20.82
CA ARG A 307 11.40 9.45 -21.23
C ARG A 307 10.14 9.60 -22.09
N GLY A 308 9.86 8.62 -22.96
CA GLY A 308 8.64 8.61 -23.79
C GLY A 308 7.36 8.48 -22.97
N LEU A 309 7.32 7.56 -21.99
CA LEU A 309 6.18 7.42 -21.09
C LEU A 309 5.94 8.70 -20.28
N TYR A 310 7.00 9.32 -19.73
CA TYR A 310 6.87 10.59 -19.01
C TYR A 310 6.25 11.69 -19.88
N GLN A 311 6.63 11.79 -21.16
CA GLN A 311 6.07 12.78 -22.09
C GLN A 311 4.59 12.47 -22.42
N GLN A 312 4.27 11.21 -22.73
CA GLN A 312 2.89 10.77 -22.99
C GLN A 312 1.95 11.01 -21.79
N ASP A 313 2.41 10.68 -20.58
CA ASP A 313 1.62 10.86 -19.35
C ASP A 313 1.49 12.34 -18.98
N GLN A 314 2.49 13.17 -19.29
CA GLN A 314 2.45 14.63 -19.12
C GLN A 314 1.49 15.30 -20.12
N GLU A 315 1.54 14.91 -21.39
CA GLU A 315 0.61 15.39 -22.43
C GLU A 315 -0.84 14.97 -22.09
N SER A 316 -1.04 13.75 -21.59
CA SER A 316 -2.35 13.26 -21.15
C SER A 316 -2.89 14.03 -19.94
N ALA A 317 -2.03 14.38 -18.96
CA ALA A 317 -2.43 15.17 -17.80
C ALA A 317 -2.88 16.59 -18.17
N LEU A 318 -2.20 17.22 -19.15
CA LEU A 318 -2.52 18.58 -19.63
C LEU A 318 -3.83 18.65 -20.43
N LEU A 319 -4.41 17.51 -20.84
CA LEU A 319 -5.66 17.43 -21.59
C LEU A 319 -6.90 17.14 -20.73
N MET A 320 -6.76 17.00 -19.41
CA MET A 320 -7.87 16.77 -18.48
C MET A 320 -8.52 18.09 -18.03
N PRO A 321 -9.86 18.27 -18.18
CA PRO A 321 -10.55 19.46 -17.70
C PRO A 321 -10.74 19.43 -16.18
N ALA A 322 -10.38 20.52 -15.50
CA ALA A 322 -10.56 20.66 -14.05
C ALA A 322 -12.06 20.78 -13.68
N LEU A 323 -12.56 19.83 -12.87
CA LEU A 323 -13.92 19.84 -12.34
C LEU A 323 -14.01 20.76 -11.11
N VAL A 324 -14.48 21.99 -11.30
CA VAL A 324 -14.79 22.92 -10.21
C VAL A 324 -16.27 22.75 -9.80
N PRO A 325 -16.58 22.48 -8.52
CA PRO A 325 -17.97 22.44 -8.03
C PRO A 325 -18.60 23.84 -8.09
N THR A 326 -19.71 23.98 -8.82
CA THR A 326 -20.43 25.26 -8.93
C THR A 326 -21.52 25.36 -7.85
N THR A 327 -21.32 26.25 -6.88
CA THR A 327 -22.35 26.64 -5.91
C THR A 327 -23.29 27.68 -6.53
N ASN A 328 -24.60 27.37 -6.56
CA ASN A 328 -25.64 28.28 -7.02
C ASN A 328 -26.01 29.30 -5.93
N GLN A 329 -26.13 30.58 -6.30
CA GLN A 329 -27.33 31.42 -6.03
C GLN A 329 -27.29 32.72 -6.86
N PRO A 330 -28.43 33.43 -7.07
CA PRO A 330 -28.62 34.35 -8.20
C PRO A 330 -28.61 35.86 -7.86
N HIS A 331 -28.55 36.69 -8.92
CA HIS A 331 -29.27 37.97 -9.18
C HIS A 331 -28.42 38.94 -10.03
N GLN A 332 -28.99 39.35 -11.18
CA GLN A 332 -29.10 40.70 -11.80
C GLN A 332 -28.08 41.81 -11.40
N GLU A 333 -27.59 42.73 -12.25
CA GLU A 333 -27.72 43.10 -13.70
C GLU A 333 -26.67 44.24 -13.99
N ALA A 334 -26.30 44.74 -15.18
CA ALA A 334 -26.59 44.45 -16.60
C ALA A 334 -25.49 45.07 -17.55
N VAL A 335 -25.46 44.60 -18.81
CA VAL A 335 -25.00 45.24 -20.09
C VAL A 335 -23.94 46.37 -20.10
N THR A 336 -22.76 46.14 -20.71
CA THR A 336 -22.32 46.79 -21.99
C THR A 336 -21.00 46.24 -22.59
N ASN A 337 -21.05 46.01 -23.90
CA ASN A 337 -20.02 45.84 -24.95
C ASN A 337 -18.52 46.09 -24.67
N GLY A 338 -17.67 45.18 -25.17
CA GLY A 338 -16.25 45.46 -25.54
C GLY A 338 -15.31 44.24 -25.43
N PRO A 339 -14.58 43.82 -26.49
CA PRO A 339 -13.68 42.67 -26.41
C PRO A 339 -12.32 43.05 -25.81
N ALA A 340 -11.94 42.41 -24.71
CA ALA A 340 -10.62 42.57 -24.09
C ALA A 340 -9.97 41.20 -23.80
N LEU A 341 -8.78 40.99 -24.38
CA LEU A 341 -7.89 39.88 -24.03
C LEU A 341 -7.41 40.06 -22.58
N ASN A 342 -7.62 39.08 -21.70
CA ASN A 342 -7.12 39.18 -20.33
C ASN A 342 -6.68 37.83 -19.75
N THR A 343 -5.37 37.58 -19.82
CA THR A 343 -4.66 36.62 -18.98
C THR A 343 -4.64 37.13 -17.54
N ALA A 344 -5.31 36.44 -16.61
CA ALA A 344 -5.41 36.85 -15.21
C ALA A 344 -4.98 35.72 -14.25
N SER A 345 -3.70 35.33 -14.32
CA SER A 345 -3.10 34.48 -13.29
C SER A 345 -3.00 35.26 -11.96
N ARG A 346 -3.38 34.63 -10.84
CA ARG A 346 -3.12 35.15 -9.49
C ARG A 346 -1.97 34.36 -8.83
N PRO A 347 -1.17 35.00 -7.95
CA PRO A 347 0.27 34.75 -8.02
C PRO A 347 0.93 34.51 -6.66
N TYR A 348 1.21 33.24 -6.33
CA TYR A 348 2.18 32.89 -5.28
C TYR A 348 3.02 31.68 -5.70
N SER A 349 4.15 31.96 -6.36
CA SER A 349 5.23 30.99 -6.58
C SER A 349 6.57 31.73 -6.58
N THR A 350 7.49 31.29 -5.73
CA THR A 350 8.80 31.93 -5.50
C THR A 350 9.95 31.02 -5.90
N LEU A 351 9.86 30.40 -7.09
CA LEU A 351 10.97 29.71 -7.76
C LEU A 351 11.00 30.03 -9.27
N PRO A 352 12.16 30.30 -9.89
CA PRO A 352 12.22 30.69 -11.31
C PRO A 352 11.99 29.54 -12.29
N THR A 353 11.36 29.85 -13.43
CA THR A 353 11.19 28.93 -14.56
C THR A 353 12.51 28.76 -15.36
N ARG A 354 12.68 27.61 -16.01
CA ARG A 354 13.88 27.27 -16.81
C ARG A 354 14.02 28.12 -18.08
N LEU A 355 15.27 28.36 -18.50
CA LEU A 355 15.64 28.67 -19.88
C LEU A 355 16.87 27.84 -20.32
N HIS A 356 17.03 27.68 -21.64
CA HIS A 356 18.06 26.83 -22.26
C HIS A 356 19.23 27.64 -22.86
N ASN A 357 20.41 27.02 -22.82
CA ASN A 357 21.53 27.08 -23.78
C ASN A 357 21.95 28.43 -24.43
N SER A 358 23.11 28.94 -23.98
CA SER A 358 24.28 29.37 -24.78
C SER A 358 24.12 30.35 -25.97
N HIS A 359 24.82 31.50 -25.90
CA HIS A 359 26.06 31.75 -26.68
C HIS A 359 26.82 33.01 -26.20
N ASN A 360 28.08 33.19 -26.62
CA ASN A 360 28.99 34.27 -26.20
C ASN A 360 28.66 35.66 -26.81
N THR A 361 28.92 36.76 -26.08
CA THR A 361 29.95 37.79 -26.41
C THR A 361 30.01 38.93 -25.36
N LEU A 362 31.00 39.84 -25.49
CA LEU A 362 31.41 40.86 -24.52
C LEU A 362 30.54 42.14 -24.58
N SER A 363 30.42 42.89 -23.46
CA SER A 363 30.95 44.28 -23.32
C SER A 363 30.54 45.02 -22.02
N ASN A 364 31.40 45.95 -21.59
CA ASN A 364 31.32 46.79 -20.39
C ASN A 364 30.05 47.67 -20.26
N SER A 365 29.55 47.90 -19.03
CA SER A 365 29.77 49.16 -18.27
C SER A 365 28.89 49.35 -17.02
N ALA A 366 29.55 49.78 -15.93
CA ALA A 366 29.10 50.57 -14.76
C ALA A 366 27.60 50.66 -14.35
N GLY A 367 27.32 50.33 -13.08
CA GLY A 367 26.08 50.69 -12.37
C GLY A 367 26.07 50.14 -10.94
N SER A 368 26.44 50.94 -9.93
CA SER A 368 26.76 50.47 -8.58
C SER A 368 25.56 50.41 -7.61
N THR A 369 25.45 49.31 -6.87
CA THR A 369 24.91 49.25 -5.49
C THR A 369 25.44 47.96 -4.86
N GLU A 370 26.41 48.05 -3.95
CA GLU A 370 27.16 46.89 -3.47
C GLU A 370 26.46 46.18 -2.31
N ARG A 371 26.20 44.89 -2.49
CA ARG A 371 25.92 43.94 -1.40
C ARG A 371 26.62 42.63 -1.75
N LEU A 372 27.93 42.59 -1.50
CA LEU A 372 28.83 41.52 -1.97
C LEU A 372 28.45 40.15 -1.40
N GLY A 373 28.69 39.12 -2.22
CA GLY A 373 28.19 37.76 -2.03
C GLY A 373 29.25 36.76 -1.56
N LEU A 374 28.86 35.49 -1.55
CA LEU A 374 29.58 34.36 -0.93
C LEU A 374 30.82 33.86 -1.73
N GLY A 375 31.57 34.77 -2.37
CA GLY A 375 32.84 34.46 -3.03
C GLY A 375 34.02 34.42 -2.06
N ASP A 376 34.15 35.47 -1.24
CA ASP A 376 35.36 35.80 -0.48
C ASP A 376 35.68 34.85 0.69
N ILE A 377 34.87 33.80 0.89
CA ILE A 377 35.10 32.77 1.91
C ILE A 377 36.06 31.68 1.40
N ARG A 378 36.25 31.56 0.07
CA ARG A 378 37.10 30.51 -0.53
C ARG A 378 38.60 30.76 -0.35
N ASP A 379 39.02 32.03 -0.38
CA ASP A 379 40.43 32.40 -0.48
C ASP A 379 41.13 32.55 0.88
N LEU A 380 40.44 32.22 1.99
CA LEU A 380 41.04 32.02 3.30
C LEU A 380 41.56 30.58 3.52
N ILE A 381 41.42 29.70 2.53
CA ILE A 381 42.04 28.36 2.51
C ILE A 381 43.35 28.41 1.72
N ASN A 382 44.36 29.09 2.27
CA ASN A 382 45.80 28.88 1.98
C ASN A 382 46.69 29.78 2.86
N LEU A 383 46.99 29.33 4.07
CA LEU A 383 48.08 29.85 4.90
C LEU A 383 48.68 28.67 5.66
N GLU A 384 49.85 28.21 5.19
CA GLU A 384 50.64 27.18 5.86
C GLU A 384 51.20 27.71 7.19
N LEU A 385 51.44 26.82 8.15
CA LEU A 385 51.90 27.19 9.49
C LEU A 385 53.43 27.17 9.59
N PRO A 386 54.10 28.34 9.46
CA PRO A 386 55.29 28.57 10.28
C PRO A 386 55.49 30.05 10.67
N GLN A 387 55.05 30.45 11.88
CA GLN A 387 55.67 31.51 12.72
C GLN A 387 54.87 31.75 14.03
N LEU A 388 54.90 30.77 14.94
CA LEU A 388 54.29 30.88 16.27
C LEU A 388 55.40 30.96 17.32
N ASN A 389 56.02 32.14 17.46
CA ASN A 389 57.02 32.39 18.53
C ASN A 389 57.20 33.86 18.98
N GLU A 390 56.93 34.88 18.14
CA GLU A 390 57.28 36.28 18.47
C GLU A 390 56.18 37.10 19.16
N ALA A 391 54.96 36.56 19.29
CA ALA A 391 53.80 37.26 19.87
C ALA A 391 53.68 37.18 21.41
N LEU A 392 54.80 37.07 22.14
CA LEU A 392 54.84 37.08 23.61
C LEU A 392 55.20 38.47 24.17
N THR A 393 54.38 39.49 23.86
CA THR A 393 54.45 40.81 24.48
C THR A 393 53.08 41.24 25.06
N PRO A 394 52.96 41.46 26.39
CA PRO A 394 51.66 41.62 27.06
C PRO A 394 51.16 43.07 27.02
N ASN A 395 50.71 43.55 25.85
CA ASN A 395 50.23 44.93 25.72
C ASN A 395 48.80 45.11 26.26
N ARG A 396 48.68 45.45 27.55
CA ARG A 396 47.41 45.62 28.29
C ARG A 396 46.67 46.91 27.90
N THR A 397 45.95 46.90 26.76
CA THR A 397 44.94 47.92 26.44
C THR A 397 43.83 47.35 25.57
N SER A 398 42.81 46.75 26.19
CA SER A 398 41.48 46.58 25.58
C SER A 398 40.42 46.43 26.68
N THR A 399 39.33 47.19 26.58
CA THR A 399 38.14 47.02 27.40
C THR A 399 37.39 45.74 27.00
N GLN A 400 36.49 45.26 27.86
CA GLN A 400 35.82 43.96 27.75
C GLN A 400 34.95 43.83 26.47
N LEU A 401 35.57 43.41 25.37
CA LEU A 401 34.89 42.97 24.15
C LEU A 401 34.46 41.50 24.33
N GLY A 402 33.19 41.29 24.66
CA GLY A 402 32.59 40.00 24.94
C GLY A 402 31.09 40.11 25.19
N TRP A 403 30.44 38.99 25.52
CA TRP A 403 29.03 38.96 25.92
C TRP A 403 28.85 38.37 27.32
N ALA A 404 28.17 39.11 28.20
CA ALA A 404 27.82 38.63 29.53
C ALA A 404 26.73 37.56 29.43
N CYS A 405 26.92 36.43 30.11
CA CYS A 405 25.93 35.38 30.19
C CYS A 405 24.69 35.84 30.98
N PRO A 406 23.45 35.69 30.47
CA PRO A 406 22.25 36.06 31.22
C PRO A 406 22.05 35.22 32.49
N THR A 407 22.58 33.99 32.52
CA THR A 407 22.38 33.05 33.64
C THR A 407 23.43 33.19 34.74
N CYS A 408 24.73 33.30 34.39
CA CYS A 408 25.83 33.32 35.37
C CYS A 408 26.70 34.58 35.34
N THR A 409 26.33 35.60 34.56
CA THR A 409 27.03 36.90 34.38
C THR A 409 28.45 36.84 33.77
N TYR A 410 29.05 35.66 33.62
CA TYR A 410 30.39 35.49 33.03
C TYR A 410 30.50 36.12 31.63
N ILE A 411 31.58 36.87 31.37
CA ILE A 411 31.83 37.55 30.11
C ILE A 411 32.57 36.61 29.15
N ASN A 412 31.84 36.07 28.19
CA ASN A 412 32.34 35.15 27.18
C ASN A 412 33.00 35.90 26.02
N LYS A 413 33.95 35.26 25.32
CA LYS A 413 34.54 35.82 24.10
C LYS A 413 33.47 36.01 22.99
N PRO A 414 33.56 37.05 22.15
CA PRO A 414 32.54 37.38 21.15
C PRO A 414 32.11 36.23 20.23
N THR A 415 33.03 35.35 19.81
CA THR A 415 32.69 34.26 18.88
C THR A 415 32.15 33.00 19.57
N ARG A 416 32.09 32.94 20.90
CA ARG A 416 31.61 31.76 21.63
C ARG A 416 30.08 31.66 21.54
N PRO A 417 29.49 30.53 21.10
CA PRO A 417 28.04 30.41 20.89
C PRO A 417 27.23 30.15 22.18
N GLY A 418 27.85 29.60 23.21
CA GLY A 418 27.26 29.35 24.54
C GLY A 418 28.29 29.53 25.65
N CYS A 419 27.84 29.67 26.89
CA CYS A 419 28.68 30.18 27.97
C CYS A 419 29.79 29.21 28.43
N GLU A 420 30.99 29.75 28.70
CA GLU A 420 32.16 29.06 29.27
C GLU A 420 31.83 28.32 30.58
N MET A 421 31.09 28.97 31.48
CA MET A 421 30.93 28.52 32.87
C MET A 421 29.63 27.75 33.14
N CYS A 422 28.63 27.84 32.27
CA CYS A 422 27.31 27.22 32.48
C CYS A 422 26.59 26.76 31.21
N SER A 423 27.26 26.79 30.05
CA SER A 423 26.73 26.39 28.74
C SER A 423 25.52 27.17 28.19
N ALA A 424 24.86 28.01 28.99
CA ALA A 424 23.70 28.81 28.56
C ALA A 424 24.01 29.66 27.31
N ASP A 425 23.04 29.73 26.40
CA ASP A 425 23.22 30.28 25.06
C ASP A 425 23.62 31.76 25.02
N ARG A 426 24.29 32.14 23.93
CA ARG A 426 24.54 33.55 23.62
C ARG A 426 23.22 34.26 23.30
N PRO A 427 22.96 35.46 23.86
CA PRO A 427 21.75 36.23 23.57
C PRO A 427 21.50 36.38 22.06
N GLU A 428 20.27 36.12 21.61
CA GLU A 428 19.91 36.02 20.19
C GLU A 428 20.24 37.28 19.37
N GLY A 429 20.11 38.46 20.00
CA GLY A 429 20.44 39.75 19.38
C GLY A 429 21.94 40.10 19.35
N TYR A 430 22.84 39.25 19.85
CA TYR A 430 24.28 39.57 19.88
C TYR A 430 24.97 39.25 18.55
N THR A 431 25.42 40.30 17.86
CA THR A 431 26.33 40.22 16.71
C THR A 431 27.79 40.34 17.15
N VAL A 432 28.69 39.50 16.60
CA VAL A 432 30.14 39.67 16.78
C VAL A 432 30.57 41.02 16.17
N PRO A 433 31.32 41.89 16.87
CA PRO A 433 31.79 43.15 16.30
C PRO A 433 32.70 42.92 15.08
N GLY A 434 32.42 43.60 13.96
CA GLY A 434 33.13 43.39 12.69
C GLY A 434 34.62 43.76 12.69
N ASN A 435 35.07 44.51 13.69
CA ASN A 435 36.48 44.83 13.94
C ASN A 435 37.16 43.86 14.93
N TYR A 436 36.46 42.86 15.46
CA TYR A 436 37.01 41.91 16.41
C TYR A 436 37.96 40.91 15.72
N ARG A 437 39.15 40.73 16.28
CA ARG A 437 40.12 39.70 15.85
C ARG A 437 40.21 38.63 16.94
N PRO A 438 39.71 37.39 16.69
CA PRO A 438 39.86 36.29 17.63
C PRO A 438 41.33 35.95 17.89
N ASP A 439 41.65 35.57 19.13
CA ASP A 439 43.02 35.22 19.51
C ASP A 439 43.42 33.78 19.10
N ALA A 440 44.70 33.44 19.23
CA ALA A 440 45.25 32.14 18.83
C ALA A 440 44.75 30.92 19.64
N LEU A 441 43.94 31.12 20.69
CA LEU A 441 43.20 30.05 21.38
C LEU A 441 41.77 29.97 20.86
N GLU A 442 41.13 31.12 20.65
CA GLU A 442 39.78 31.21 20.08
C GLU A 442 39.73 30.74 18.62
N LEU A 443 40.74 31.05 17.80
CA LEU A 443 40.88 30.51 16.44
C LEU A 443 41.01 28.98 16.44
N ARG A 444 41.81 28.42 17.36
CA ARG A 444 41.94 26.95 17.51
C ARG A 444 40.62 26.31 17.95
N ARG A 445 39.90 26.92 18.89
CA ARG A 445 38.54 26.51 19.28
C ARG A 445 37.59 26.51 18.07
N ILE A 446 37.52 27.60 17.31
CA ILE A 446 36.67 27.71 16.12
C ILE A 446 37.02 26.64 15.08
N GLN A 447 38.31 26.35 14.87
CA GLN A 447 38.75 25.33 13.92
C GLN A 447 38.37 23.91 14.40
N GLN A 448 38.54 23.62 15.69
CA GLN A 448 38.10 22.36 16.30
C GLN A 448 36.58 22.18 16.24
N GLU A 449 35.81 23.23 16.51
CA GLU A 449 34.34 23.21 16.42
C GLU A 449 33.87 23.00 14.97
N LYS A 450 34.47 23.68 13.99
CA LYS A 450 34.19 23.46 12.55
C LYS A 450 34.50 22.03 12.12
N GLU A 451 35.63 21.48 12.56
CA GLU A 451 36.03 20.11 12.22
C GLU A 451 35.13 19.07 12.90
N ALA A 452 34.75 19.28 14.17
CA ALA A 452 33.79 18.43 14.87
C ALA A 452 32.40 18.45 14.21
N ILE A 453 31.91 19.62 13.77
CA ILE A 453 30.66 19.75 13.00
C ILE A 453 30.77 18.99 11.67
N ARG A 454 31.89 19.13 10.95
CA ARG A 454 32.15 18.41 9.69
C ARG A 454 32.15 16.90 9.89
N GLN A 455 32.81 16.40 10.95
CA GLN A 455 32.85 14.98 11.29
C GLN A 455 31.47 14.46 11.70
N TYR A 456 30.71 15.19 12.53
CA TYR A 456 29.34 14.84 12.92
C TYR A 456 28.40 14.76 11.69
N GLN A 457 28.48 15.73 10.78
CA GLN A 457 27.73 15.72 9.52
C GLN A 457 28.08 14.50 8.66
N GLN A 458 29.38 14.19 8.50
CA GLN A 458 29.82 13.01 7.74
C GLN A 458 29.42 11.68 8.39
N ALA A 459 29.47 11.57 9.72
CA ALA A 459 29.02 10.39 10.45
C ALA A 459 27.50 10.18 10.25
N ARG A 460 26.70 11.23 10.42
CA ARG A 460 25.24 11.21 10.20
C ARG A 460 24.86 11.00 8.72
N GLU A 461 25.72 11.34 7.78
CA GLU A 461 25.56 10.97 6.37
C GLU A 461 25.93 9.51 6.08
N ALA A 462 26.97 8.97 6.73
CA ALA A 462 27.30 7.56 6.65
C ALA A 462 26.17 6.70 7.24
N GLU A 463 25.70 7.02 8.43
CA GLU A 463 24.57 6.36 9.10
C GLU A 463 23.29 6.42 8.25
N ARG A 464 22.94 7.58 7.68
CA ARG A 464 21.77 7.68 6.76
C ARG A 464 21.94 6.81 5.52
N ARG A 465 23.13 6.78 4.94
CA ARG A 465 23.44 5.99 3.73
C ARG A 465 23.40 4.48 4.02
N GLU A 466 23.89 4.06 5.18
CA GLU A 466 23.85 2.67 5.65
C GLU A 466 22.43 2.22 5.97
N ASN A 467 21.65 3.02 6.70
CA ASN A 467 20.24 2.73 6.97
C ASN A 467 19.41 2.68 5.67
N TYR A 468 19.65 3.59 4.72
CA TYR A 468 19.01 3.53 3.39
C TYR A 468 19.41 2.27 2.62
N ALA A 469 20.70 1.91 2.60
CA ALA A 469 21.17 0.69 1.95
C ALA A 469 20.53 -0.56 2.55
N ARG A 470 20.41 -0.64 3.89
CA ARG A 470 19.72 -1.74 4.59
C ARG A 470 18.24 -1.82 4.22
N LEU A 471 17.53 -0.70 4.17
CA LEU A 471 16.11 -0.66 3.76
C LEU A 471 15.91 -1.11 2.31
N VAL A 472 16.76 -0.65 1.38
CA VAL A 472 16.75 -1.08 -0.03
C VAL A 472 17.08 -2.57 -0.15
N GLN A 473 18.03 -3.08 0.64
CA GLN A 473 18.36 -4.51 0.68
C GLN A 473 17.18 -5.37 1.19
N MET A 474 16.39 -4.88 2.15
CA MET A 474 15.23 -5.60 2.70
C MET A 474 14.03 -5.61 1.74
N ASP A 475 13.69 -4.51 1.06
CA ASP A 475 12.67 -4.54 -0.01
C ASP A 475 13.13 -5.42 -1.20
N GLY A 476 14.43 -5.39 -1.51
CA GLY A 476 15.03 -6.16 -2.60
C GLY A 476 15.06 -7.69 -2.43
N GLN A 477 14.66 -8.24 -1.28
CA GLN A 477 14.51 -9.69 -1.09
C GLN A 477 13.20 -10.18 -1.71
N ASP A 478 13.21 -11.18 -2.61
CA ASP A 478 11.97 -11.71 -3.19
C ASP A 478 11.09 -12.42 -2.14
N LEU A 479 11.70 -13.11 -1.18
CA LEU A 479 11.04 -13.75 -0.02
C LEU A 479 11.53 -13.14 1.29
N VAL A 480 10.62 -12.92 2.24
CA VAL A 480 10.96 -12.53 3.61
C VAL A 480 11.04 -13.80 4.49
N PRO A 481 12.15 -14.08 5.18
CA PRO A 481 12.24 -15.21 6.11
C PRO A 481 11.42 -14.98 7.39
N ASN A 482 11.04 -16.06 8.08
CA ASN A 482 10.55 -15.95 9.45
C ASN A 482 11.68 -15.52 10.42
N PRO A 483 11.45 -14.53 11.30
CA PRO A 483 12.46 -14.09 12.27
C PRO A 483 12.54 -14.97 13.51
N GLU A 484 11.45 -15.66 13.85
CA GLU A 484 11.27 -16.48 15.05
C GLU A 484 10.75 -17.87 14.65
N ARG A 485 10.80 -18.84 15.59
CA ARG A 485 10.28 -20.19 15.37
C ARG A 485 8.77 -20.17 15.16
N VAL A 486 8.26 -20.92 14.18
CA VAL A 486 6.84 -20.93 13.85
C VAL A 486 6.39 -22.25 13.23
N GLU A 487 5.23 -22.75 13.64
CA GLU A 487 4.62 -23.96 13.08
C GLU A 487 3.91 -23.64 11.75
N CYS A 488 4.24 -24.39 10.69
CA CYS A 488 3.57 -24.28 9.40
C CYS A 488 2.16 -24.90 9.46
N ARG A 489 1.11 -24.06 9.51
CA ARG A 489 -0.31 -24.47 9.62
C ARG A 489 -0.90 -25.31 8.46
N ILE A 490 -0.07 -25.77 7.53
CA ILE A 490 -0.45 -26.69 6.43
C ILE A 490 0.09 -28.11 6.67
N CYS A 491 1.33 -28.22 7.17
CA CYS A 491 2.01 -29.52 7.39
C CYS A 491 2.34 -29.81 8.87
N TYR A 492 2.09 -28.86 9.77
CA TYR A 492 2.34 -28.94 11.22
C TYR A 492 3.81 -29.22 11.57
N VAL A 493 4.73 -28.76 10.72
CA VAL A 493 6.18 -28.78 10.95
C VAL A 493 6.60 -27.47 11.61
N GLU A 494 7.34 -27.57 12.73
CA GLU A 494 8.05 -26.43 13.32
C GLU A 494 9.17 -25.96 12.38
N LEU A 495 9.21 -24.66 12.09
CA LEU A 495 10.22 -24.04 11.23
C LEU A 495 11.17 -23.19 12.07
N GLU A 496 12.48 -23.41 11.92
CA GLU A 496 13.51 -22.55 12.50
C GLU A 496 13.57 -21.18 11.79
N PRO A 497 14.13 -20.13 12.42
CA PRO A 497 14.32 -18.83 11.77
C PRO A 497 15.07 -18.93 10.43
N GLY A 498 14.41 -18.51 9.34
CA GLY A 498 14.92 -18.58 7.97
C GLY A 498 14.38 -19.73 7.10
N GLU A 499 13.78 -20.75 7.71
CA GLU A 499 13.24 -21.90 6.97
C GLU A 499 11.88 -21.60 6.32
N GLY A 500 11.02 -20.87 7.02
CA GLY A 500 9.73 -20.39 6.52
C GLY A 500 9.80 -19.13 5.67
N VAL A 501 8.66 -18.81 5.05
CA VAL A 501 8.43 -17.57 4.30
C VAL A 501 7.27 -16.83 4.95
N LEU A 502 7.54 -15.58 5.32
CA LEU A 502 6.59 -14.63 5.86
C LEU A 502 5.97 -13.82 4.70
N LEU A 503 4.67 -13.97 4.47
CA LEU A 503 3.97 -13.31 3.37
C LEU A 503 3.80 -11.80 3.64
N ARG A 504 4.19 -10.94 2.68
CA ARG A 504 4.33 -9.49 2.90
C ARG A 504 3.03 -8.77 3.28
N GLU A 505 1.91 -9.13 2.66
CA GLU A 505 0.63 -8.41 2.84
C GLU A 505 -0.09 -8.77 4.14
N CYS A 506 0.20 -9.92 4.75
CA CYS A 506 -0.58 -10.47 5.87
C CYS A 506 0.24 -11.04 7.04
N LEU A 507 1.57 -11.13 6.90
CA LEU A 507 2.50 -11.64 7.92
C LEU A 507 2.22 -13.08 8.39
N HIS A 508 1.45 -13.88 7.64
CA HIS A 508 1.32 -15.31 7.87
C HIS A 508 2.58 -16.04 7.36
N CYS A 509 3.05 -17.04 8.11
CA CYS A 509 4.24 -17.82 7.76
C CYS A 509 3.90 -19.28 7.41
N PHE A 510 4.58 -19.79 6.38
CA PHE A 510 4.47 -21.17 5.90
C PHE A 510 5.83 -21.68 5.38
N CYS A 511 6.00 -23.00 5.29
CA CYS A 511 7.18 -23.57 4.65
C CYS A 511 7.12 -23.42 3.12
N LYS A 512 8.28 -23.39 2.48
CA LYS A 512 8.45 -23.10 1.04
C LYS A 512 7.74 -24.14 0.16
N GLU A 513 7.75 -25.39 0.60
CA GLU A 513 7.14 -26.56 -0.05
C GLU A 513 5.61 -26.46 -0.04
N CYS A 514 5.02 -26.01 1.08
CA CYS A 514 3.58 -25.84 1.20
C CYS A 514 3.08 -24.67 0.34
N LEU A 515 3.78 -23.51 0.36
CA LEU A 515 3.41 -22.40 -0.52
C LEU A 515 3.57 -22.77 -2.01
N ARG A 516 4.67 -23.45 -2.38
CA ARG A 516 4.83 -24.01 -3.73
C ARG A 516 3.68 -24.93 -4.12
N SER A 517 3.25 -25.81 -3.21
CA SER A 517 2.12 -26.71 -3.47
C SER A 517 0.82 -25.95 -3.68
N VAL A 518 0.55 -24.91 -2.88
CA VAL A 518 -0.63 -24.02 -3.05
C VAL A 518 -0.59 -23.30 -4.41
N ILE A 519 0.56 -22.73 -4.81
CA ILE A 519 0.74 -22.10 -6.12
C ILE A 519 0.50 -23.10 -7.26
N LEU A 520 1.06 -24.31 -7.16
CA LEU A 520 0.94 -25.33 -8.20
C LEU A 520 -0.49 -25.86 -8.33
N MET A 521 -1.23 -26.00 -7.23
CA MET A 521 -2.61 -26.50 -7.21
C MET A 521 -3.67 -25.42 -7.47
N SER A 522 -3.33 -24.12 -7.41
CA SER A 522 -4.26 -23.02 -7.66
C SER A 522 -4.61 -22.90 -9.15
N GLU A 523 -5.86 -23.16 -9.53
CA GLU A 523 -6.33 -22.96 -10.91
C GLU A 523 -6.45 -21.46 -11.26
N ASP A 524 -6.78 -20.62 -10.28
CA ASP A 524 -6.80 -19.16 -10.42
C ASP A 524 -5.39 -18.55 -10.52
N PRO A 525 -5.23 -17.42 -11.24
CA PRO A 525 -3.95 -16.72 -11.33
C PRO A 525 -3.64 -15.92 -10.06
N GLN A 526 -4.66 -15.50 -9.30
CA GLN A 526 -4.50 -14.83 -8.01
C GLN A 526 -4.45 -15.88 -6.90
N VAL A 527 -3.23 -16.27 -6.51
CA VAL A 527 -3.02 -17.28 -5.46
C VAL A 527 -3.26 -16.65 -4.09
N ALA A 528 -4.38 -16.99 -3.45
CA ALA A 528 -4.73 -16.51 -2.12
C ALA A 528 -3.81 -17.09 -1.02
N CYS A 529 -3.70 -16.37 0.09
CA CYS A 529 -3.02 -16.83 1.29
C CYS A 529 -3.73 -18.09 1.84
N PRO A 530 -3.01 -19.19 2.13
CA PRO A 530 -3.65 -20.41 2.62
C PRO A 530 -4.11 -20.34 4.09
N TYR A 531 -3.87 -19.24 4.81
CA TYR A 531 -4.22 -19.11 6.23
C TYR A 531 -5.73 -19.15 6.46
N ARG A 532 -6.15 -19.99 7.41
CA ARG A 532 -7.50 -20.06 7.96
C ARG A 532 -7.50 -20.69 9.35
N ASP A 533 -8.46 -20.28 10.16
CA ASP A 533 -8.84 -20.89 11.44
C ASP A 533 -10.38 -20.98 11.51
N GLU A 534 -10.95 -21.17 12.70
CA GLU A 534 -12.41 -21.33 12.89
C GLU A 534 -13.21 -20.01 12.78
N ALA A 535 -12.53 -18.86 12.87
CA ALA A 535 -13.15 -17.53 12.87
C ALA A 535 -12.72 -16.66 11.68
N TYR A 536 -11.57 -16.94 11.06
CA TYR A 536 -10.94 -16.10 10.04
C TYR A 536 -10.35 -16.92 8.87
N ALA A 537 -10.43 -16.36 7.67
CA ALA A 537 -9.69 -16.81 6.49
C ALA A 537 -9.02 -15.59 5.84
N CYS A 538 -7.79 -15.74 5.37
CA CYS A 538 -6.99 -14.60 4.91
C CYS A 538 -7.20 -14.30 3.41
N ASP A 539 -7.89 -13.20 3.10
CA ASP A 539 -8.18 -12.75 1.74
C ASP A 539 -6.97 -12.17 0.98
N CYS A 540 -5.82 -11.95 1.63
CA CYS A 540 -4.61 -11.43 0.98
C CYS A 540 -4.06 -12.40 -0.08
N ILE A 541 -3.47 -11.84 -1.14
CA ILE A 541 -2.97 -12.58 -2.32
C ILE A 541 -1.43 -12.57 -2.30
N LEU A 542 -0.79 -13.70 -2.66
CA LEU A 542 0.67 -13.80 -2.80
C LEU A 542 1.19 -12.86 -3.90
N GLN A 543 2.28 -12.15 -3.65
CA GLN A 543 2.88 -11.25 -4.64
C GLN A 543 3.57 -12.03 -5.77
N GLU A 544 3.64 -11.44 -6.97
CA GLU A 544 4.40 -11.97 -8.12
C GLU A 544 5.84 -12.36 -7.73
N ARG A 545 6.53 -11.53 -6.93
CA ARG A 545 7.91 -11.79 -6.48
C ARG A 545 8.01 -13.00 -5.54
N GLU A 546 7.01 -13.21 -4.69
CA GLU A 546 6.97 -14.34 -3.76
C GLU A 546 6.72 -15.64 -4.54
N ILE A 547 5.72 -15.63 -5.43
CA ILE A 547 5.40 -16.74 -6.32
C ILE A 547 6.62 -17.14 -7.15
N ARG A 548 7.31 -16.15 -7.76
CA ARG A 548 8.46 -16.37 -8.63
C ARG A 548 9.67 -17.01 -7.93
N ALA A 549 9.88 -16.71 -6.65
CA ALA A 549 10.99 -17.26 -5.86
C ALA A 549 10.65 -18.59 -5.17
N LEU A 550 9.38 -18.99 -5.13
CA LEU A 550 8.91 -20.26 -4.54
C LEU A 550 8.87 -21.44 -5.54
N VAL A 551 8.88 -21.18 -6.85
CA VAL A 551 8.66 -22.21 -7.89
C VAL A 551 9.79 -22.24 -8.94
N SER A 552 9.85 -23.27 -9.80
CA SER A 552 10.83 -23.27 -10.91
C SER A 552 10.46 -22.27 -12.00
N VAL A 553 11.39 -21.94 -12.91
CA VAL A 553 11.09 -21.08 -14.06
C VAL A 553 9.94 -21.65 -14.90
N ASP A 554 9.91 -22.97 -15.13
CA ASP A 554 8.86 -23.64 -15.90
C ASP A 554 7.50 -23.66 -15.16
N ASP A 555 7.52 -23.76 -13.83
CA ASP A 555 6.32 -23.64 -12.99
C ASP A 555 5.78 -22.20 -13.02
N TYR A 556 6.67 -21.21 -12.98
CA TYR A 556 6.34 -19.79 -13.02
C TYR A 556 5.76 -19.38 -14.37
N GLU A 557 6.35 -19.84 -15.47
CA GLU A 557 5.79 -19.64 -16.81
C GLU A 557 4.42 -20.30 -16.96
N ARG A 558 4.22 -21.51 -16.41
CA ARG A 558 2.89 -22.15 -16.37
C ARG A 558 1.87 -21.37 -15.54
N TRP A 559 2.26 -20.77 -14.42
CA TRP A 559 1.38 -19.88 -13.64
C TRP A 559 1.03 -18.59 -14.42
N LEU A 560 2.01 -17.95 -15.08
CA LEU A 560 1.75 -16.79 -15.94
C LEU A 560 0.77 -17.12 -17.09
N GLN A 561 0.88 -18.31 -17.68
CA GLN A 561 -0.06 -18.76 -18.72
C GLN A 561 -1.48 -18.94 -18.19
N ARG A 562 -1.70 -19.32 -16.91
CA ARG A 562 -3.05 -19.31 -16.31
C ARG A 562 -3.67 -17.92 -16.34
N GLY A 563 -2.87 -16.89 -16.02
CA GLY A 563 -3.29 -15.48 -16.10
C GLY A 563 -3.71 -15.07 -17.51
N LEU A 564 -2.97 -15.52 -18.53
CA LEU A 564 -3.32 -15.27 -19.94
C LEU A 564 -4.57 -16.04 -20.37
N SER A 565 -4.74 -17.31 -19.99
CA SER A 565 -5.94 -18.10 -20.31
C SER A 565 -7.21 -17.57 -19.61
N VAL A 566 -7.09 -17.06 -18.38
CA VAL A 566 -8.20 -16.41 -17.66
C VAL A 566 -8.51 -15.02 -18.23
N ALA A 567 -7.52 -14.29 -18.75
CA ALA A 567 -7.75 -13.06 -19.50
C ALA A 567 -8.43 -13.34 -20.86
N GLU A 568 -7.98 -14.36 -21.59
CA GLU A 568 -8.56 -14.79 -22.87
C GLU A 568 -10.03 -15.21 -22.71
N SER A 569 -10.33 -16.11 -21.77
CA SER A 569 -11.69 -16.63 -21.53
C SER A 569 -12.67 -15.60 -20.93
N ARG A 570 -12.18 -14.43 -20.50
CA ARG A 570 -12.99 -13.29 -20.04
C ARG A 570 -12.98 -12.11 -21.03
N CYS A 571 -12.32 -12.24 -22.18
CA CYS A 571 -12.22 -11.19 -23.20
C CYS A 571 -13.30 -11.39 -24.26
N GLU A 572 -14.24 -10.44 -24.37
CA GLU A 572 -15.27 -10.46 -25.42
C GLU A 572 -14.62 -10.48 -26.80
N GLY A 573 -15.11 -11.36 -27.68
CA GLY A 573 -14.54 -11.53 -29.03
C GLY A 573 -13.18 -12.25 -29.05
N SER A 574 -12.82 -13.02 -28.01
CA SER A 574 -11.64 -13.89 -28.05
C SER A 574 -11.90 -15.23 -28.76
N TYR A 575 -10.85 -15.84 -29.31
CA TYR A 575 -10.86 -17.19 -29.87
C TYR A 575 -9.51 -17.89 -29.76
N HIS A 576 -9.51 -19.04 -29.08
CA HIS A 576 -8.37 -19.96 -28.98
C HIS A 576 -8.22 -20.82 -30.24
N CYS A 577 -7.00 -21.09 -30.69
CA CYS A 577 -6.76 -21.99 -31.82
C CYS A 577 -7.28 -23.41 -31.52
N ALA A 578 -8.08 -23.97 -32.41
CA ALA A 578 -8.61 -25.33 -32.32
C ALA A 578 -7.57 -26.43 -32.68
N THR A 579 -6.28 -26.10 -32.67
CA THR A 579 -5.19 -27.09 -32.71
C THR A 579 -4.91 -27.50 -31.27
N ALA A 580 -4.84 -28.81 -30.99
CA ALA A 580 -4.48 -29.30 -29.67
C ALA A 580 -3.16 -28.67 -29.17
N ASP A 581 -3.13 -28.34 -27.88
CA ASP A 581 -1.97 -27.82 -27.15
C ASP A 581 -1.33 -26.55 -27.75
N CYS A 582 -2.10 -25.76 -28.53
CA CYS A 582 -1.60 -24.58 -29.24
C CYS A 582 -2.01 -23.27 -28.56
N PRO A 583 -1.12 -22.57 -27.82
CA PRO A 583 -1.44 -21.35 -27.06
C PRO A 583 -1.65 -20.09 -27.93
N GLY A 584 -1.96 -20.26 -29.22
CA GLY A 584 -2.19 -19.16 -30.13
C GLY A 584 -3.66 -18.75 -30.15
N TRP A 585 -3.97 -17.55 -29.70
CA TRP A 585 -5.32 -16.99 -29.69
C TRP A 585 -5.38 -15.63 -30.40
N CYS A 586 -6.58 -15.07 -30.52
CA CYS A 586 -6.80 -13.71 -31.02
C CYS A 586 -8.03 -13.08 -30.37
N VAL A 587 -8.09 -11.74 -30.42
CA VAL A 587 -9.34 -10.97 -30.39
C VAL A 587 -9.71 -10.67 -31.85
N TYR A 588 -10.99 -10.76 -32.21
CA TYR A 588 -11.46 -10.52 -33.59
C TYR A 588 -12.75 -9.70 -33.63
N GLU A 589 -12.91 -8.93 -34.71
CA GLU A 589 -14.14 -8.19 -35.00
C GLU A 589 -15.17 -9.06 -35.73
N ASP A 590 -16.46 -8.67 -35.65
CA ASP A 590 -17.57 -9.36 -36.31
C ASP A 590 -17.42 -9.55 -37.83
N THR A 591 -16.64 -8.68 -38.48
CA THR A 591 -16.35 -8.74 -39.91
C THR A 591 -15.41 -9.89 -40.29
N VAL A 592 -14.59 -10.38 -39.34
CA VAL A 592 -13.53 -11.37 -39.57
C VAL A 592 -14.05 -12.78 -39.32
N ASN A 593 -13.86 -13.68 -40.28
CA ASN A 593 -14.38 -15.06 -40.24
C ASN A 593 -13.29 -16.15 -40.22
N THR A 594 -12.02 -15.74 -40.32
CA THR A 594 -10.86 -16.64 -40.39
C THR A 594 -9.69 -16.08 -39.57
N PHE A 595 -9.14 -16.89 -38.68
CA PHE A 595 -7.93 -16.60 -37.91
C PHE A 595 -6.78 -17.50 -38.37
N HIS A 596 -5.69 -16.90 -38.84
CA HIS A 596 -4.46 -17.61 -39.15
C HIS A 596 -3.54 -17.58 -37.91
N CYS A 597 -3.46 -18.71 -37.21
CA CYS A 597 -2.78 -18.77 -35.91
C CYS A 597 -1.28 -18.42 -36.03
N PRO A 598 -0.75 -17.43 -35.27
CA PRO A 598 0.65 -17.04 -35.35
C PRO A 598 1.60 -18.10 -34.80
N VAL A 599 1.11 -19.04 -33.98
CA VAL A 599 1.90 -20.15 -33.42
C VAL A 599 1.96 -21.31 -34.43
N CYS A 600 0.89 -22.09 -34.59
CA CYS A 600 0.88 -23.31 -35.41
C CYS A 600 0.63 -23.10 -36.91
N LYS A 601 0.41 -21.85 -37.37
CA LYS A 601 0.14 -21.48 -38.78
C LYS A 601 -1.10 -22.14 -39.41
N LYS A 602 -2.06 -22.62 -38.61
CA LYS A 602 -3.32 -23.20 -39.09
C LYS A 602 -4.43 -22.17 -39.25
N HIS A 603 -5.24 -22.36 -40.29
CA HIS A 603 -6.42 -21.56 -40.58
C HIS A 603 -7.63 -22.05 -39.77
N ASN A 604 -8.03 -21.26 -38.79
CA ASN A 604 -9.23 -21.47 -37.99
C ASN A 604 -10.41 -20.69 -38.60
N CYS A 605 -11.58 -21.31 -38.73
CA CYS A 605 -12.81 -20.61 -39.06
C CYS A 605 -13.55 -20.21 -37.78
N LEU A 606 -13.73 -18.90 -37.59
CA LEU A 606 -14.32 -18.30 -36.40
C LEU A 606 -15.84 -18.53 -36.29
N LEU A 607 -16.52 -18.81 -37.41
CA LEU A 607 -17.99 -19.00 -37.47
C LEU A 607 -18.47 -20.42 -37.16
N CYS A 608 -17.62 -21.44 -37.33
CA CYS A 608 -17.90 -22.82 -36.91
C CYS A 608 -16.94 -23.33 -35.83
N LYS A 609 -16.03 -22.47 -35.34
CA LYS A 609 -15.00 -22.73 -34.33
C LYS A 609 -14.20 -24.02 -34.60
N ALA A 610 -13.68 -24.15 -35.82
CA ALA A 610 -12.95 -25.35 -36.28
C ALA A 610 -11.88 -25.04 -37.35
N ILE A 611 -10.93 -25.96 -37.55
CA ILE A 611 -9.91 -25.89 -38.60
C ILE A 611 -10.34 -26.78 -39.77
N HIS A 612 -10.47 -26.20 -40.98
CA HIS A 612 -10.84 -26.93 -42.20
C HIS A 612 -10.19 -26.32 -43.45
N GLU A 613 -8.92 -26.65 -43.69
CA GLU A 613 -8.15 -26.11 -44.82
C GLU A 613 -8.59 -26.74 -46.15
N GLY A 614 -8.70 -25.92 -47.21
CA GLY A 614 -9.08 -26.37 -48.55
C GLY A 614 -10.57 -26.65 -48.78
N MET A 615 -11.43 -26.54 -47.75
CA MET A 615 -12.88 -26.79 -47.84
C MET A 615 -13.69 -25.69 -47.16
N ASN A 616 -14.93 -25.47 -47.59
CA ASN A 616 -15.85 -24.54 -46.94
C ASN A 616 -16.62 -25.20 -45.78
N CYS A 617 -17.27 -24.39 -44.93
CA CYS A 617 -17.94 -24.87 -43.71
C CYS A 617 -19.05 -25.90 -43.99
N LYS A 618 -19.70 -25.88 -45.18
CA LYS A 618 -20.67 -26.90 -45.56
C LYS A 618 -19.97 -28.22 -45.85
N GLN A 619 -18.97 -28.20 -46.73
CA GLN A 619 -18.19 -29.38 -47.09
C GLN A 619 -17.58 -30.06 -45.85
N TYR A 620 -17.08 -29.25 -44.90
CA TYR A 620 -16.59 -29.74 -43.61
C TYR A 620 -17.67 -30.42 -42.76
N GLN A 621 -18.88 -29.87 -42.69
CA GLN A 621 -19.99 -30.45 -41.92
C GLN A 621 -20.58 -31.70 -42.59
N ASP A 622 -20.67 -31.71 -43.92
CA ASP A 622 -21.10 -32.86 -44.72
C ASP A 622 -20.09 -34.04 -44.58
N ASP A 623 -18.78 -33.76 -44.67
CA ASP A 623 -17.69 -34.73 -44.40
C ASP A 623 -17.72 -35.24 -42.95
N LEU A 624 -17.87 -34.35 -41.97
CA LEU A 624 -17.97 -34.72 -40.55
C LEU A 624 -19.18 -35.64 -40.30
N ALA A 625 -20.32 -35.35 -40.92
CA ALA A 625 -21.52 -36.18 -40.84
C ALA A 625 -21.34 -37.56 -41.47
N ALA A 626 -20.63 -37.66 -42.60
CA ALA A 626 -20.28 -38.93 -43.23
C ALA A 626 -19.26 -39.72 -42.39
N ARG A 627 -18.17 -39.10 -41.94
CA ARG A 627 -17.13 -39.75 -41.12
C ARG A 627 -17.66 -40.20 -39.76
N ALA A 628 -18.63 -39.50 -39.17
CA ALA A 628 -19.29 -39.90 -37.92
C ALA A 628 -19.96 -41.30 -37.94
N ILE A 629 -20.15 -41.90 -39.12
CA ILE A 629 -20.60 -43.30 -39.25
C ILE A 629 -19.51 -44.25 -38.73
N ASN A 630 -18.23 -44.02 -39.06
CA ASN A 630 -17.12 -44.94 -38.79
C ASN A 630 -16.11 -44.42 -37.75
N ASP A 631 -15.96 -43.09 -37.60
CA ASP A 631 -15.02 -42.44 -36.68
C ASP A 631 -15.73 -41.95 -35.41
N SER A 632 -15.24 -42.40 -34.25
CA SER A 632 -15.73 -42.00 -32.93
C SER A 632 -15.42 -40.54 -32.57
N ALA A 633 -14.35 -39.96 -33.12
CA ALA A 633 -14.03 -38.54 -32.95
C ALA A 633 -15.02 -37.68 -33.73
N ALA A 634 -15.15 -37.90 -35.04
CA ALA A 634 -16.16 -37.24 -35.87
C ALA A 634 -17.59 -37.39 -35.31
N ARG A 635 -17.94 -38.57 -34.77
CA ARG A 635 -19.24 -38.78 -34.10
C ARG A 635 -19.44 -37.90 -32.88
N ARG A 636 -18.45 -37.81 -31.98
CA ARG A 636 -18.49 -36.91 -30.81
C ARG A 636 -18.63 -35.45 -31.24
N THR A 637 -17.87 -34.99 -32.22
CA THR A 637 -17.97 -33.59 -32.73
C THR A 637 -19.33 -33.30 -33.36
N ARG A 638 -19.87 -34.24 -34.17
CA ARG A 638 -21.22 -34.13 -34.76
C ARG A 638 -22.30 -34.02 -33.67
N ASP A 639 -22.20 -34.84 -32.63
CA ASP A 639 -23.23 -34.87 -31.59
C ASP A 639 -23.09 -33.71 -30.59
N LEU A 640 -21.88 -33.19 -30.36
CA LEU A 640 -21.64 -31.90 -29.71
C LEU A 640 -22.30 -30.74 -30.49
N LEU A 641 -22.13 -30.68 -31.81
CA LEU A 641 -22.76 -29.65 -32.64
C LEU A 641 -24.30 -29.69 -32.56
N LYS A 642 -24.91 -30.88 -32.43
CA LYS A 642 -26.35 -31.00 -32.15
C LYS A 642 -26.72 -30.46 -30.77
N THR A 643 -25.94 -30.78 -29.74
CA THR A 643 -26.16 -30.25 -28.38
C THR A 643 -26.13 -28.73 -28.37
N LEU A 644 -25.16 -28.09 -29.04
CA LEU A 644 -25.08 -26.63 -29.17
C LEU A 644 -26.28 -26.02 -29.93
N VAL A 645 -26.81 -26.71 -30.94
CA VAL A 645 -28.04 -26.25 -31.63
C VAL A 645 -29.26 -26.36 -30.71
N ASN A 646 -29.31 -27.38 -29.85
CA ASN A 646 -30.40 -27.63 -28.91
C ASN A 646 -30.37 -26.69 -27.68
N SER A 647 -29.19 -26.34 -27.16
CA SER A 647 -29.03 -25.33 -26.10
C SER A 647 -29.26 -23.90 -26.61
N GLY A 648 -29.10 -23.68 -27.92
CA GLY A 648 -29.31 -22.41 -28.59
C GLY A 648 -28.03 -21.60 -28.83
N GLU A 649 -26.86 -22.11 -28.42
CA GLU A 649 -25.51 -21.57 -28.67
C GLU A 649 -25.09 -21.66 -30.14
N ALA A 650 -25.71 -22.58 -30.89
CA ALA A 650 -25.62 -22.71 -32.34
C ALA A 650 -27.01 -22.58 -33.00
N MET A 651 -27.02 -22.31 -34.31
CA MET A 651 -28.23 -22.35 -35.15
C MET A 651 -27.92 -22.84 -36.57
N HIS A 652 -28.93 -23.34 -37.28
CA HIS A 652 -28.82 -23.60 -38.72
C HIS A 652 -28.99 -22.29 -39.52
N CYS A 653 -28.17 -22.08 -40.54
CA CYS A 653 -28.33 -21.00 -41.49
C CYS A 653 -29.66 -21.16 -42.26
N PRO A 654 -30.55 -20.13 -42.28
CA PRO A 654 -31.88 -20.25 -42.87
C PRO A 654 -31.87 -20.45 -44.39
N GLN A 655 -30.77 -20.15 -45.07
CA GLN A 655 -30.64 -20.23 -46.53
C GLN A 655 -29.91 -21.50 -47.03
N CYS A 656 -28.93 -22.02 -46.29
CA CYS A 656 -28.11 -23.16 -46.74
C CYS A 656 -27.91 -24.30 -45.73
N GLY A 657 -28.55 -24.23 -44.56
CA GLY A 657 -28.63 -25.32 -43.59
C GLY A 657 -27.39 -25.58 -42.73
N ILE A 658 -26.23 -24.96 -43.01
CA ILE A 658 -25.02 -25.17 -42.19
C ILE A 658 -25.23 -24.70 -40.74
N ILE A 659 -24.61 -25.38 -39.79
CA ILE A 659 -24.55 -24.95 -38.39
C ILE A 659 -23.56 -23.77 -38.27
N VAL A 660 -24.00 -22.68 -37.65
CA VAL A 660 -23.18 -21.52 -37.25
C VAL A 660 -23.33 -21.28 -35.75
N GLN A 661 -22.24 -20.86 -35.10
CA GLN A 661 -22.22 -20.50 -33.67
C GLN A 661 -22.27 -18.98 -33.49
N LYS A 662 -22.68 -18.50 -32.31
CA LYS A 662 -22.70 -17.06 -32.02
C LYS A 662 -21.27 -16.48 -31.96
N LYS A 663 -21.10 -15.26 -32.45
CA LYS A 663 -20.03 -14.35 -32.01
C LYS A 663 -20.52 -13.62 -30.76
N GLU A 664 -19.65 -13.42 -29.78
CA GLU A 664 -20.06 -12.75 -28.54
C GLU A 664 -20.29 -11.25 -28.79
N GLY A 665 -21.13 -10.61 -27.98
CA GLY A 665 -21.59 -9.22 -28.20
C GLY A 665 -22.57 -9.01 -29.38
N CYS A 666 -22.48 -9.77 -30.48
CA CYS A 666 -23.20 -9.45 -31.72
C CYS A 666 -24.32 -10.41 -32.11
N ASP A 667 -25.50 -9.87 -32.47
CA ASP A 667 -26.62 -10.66 -33.01
C ASP A 667 -26.67 -10.65 -34.55
N TRP A 668 -25.73 -10.03 -35.26
CA TRP A 668 -25.58 -10.11 -36.72
C TRP A 668 -24.50 -11.14 -37.08
N LEU A 669 -24.81 -12.04 -38.01
CA LEU A 669 -23.86 -13.03 -38.54
C LEU A 669 -23.96 -13.10 -40.06
N ARG A 670 -22.84 -13.19 -40.77
CA ARG A 670 -22.81 -13.42 -42.21
C ARG A 670 -22.32 -14.83 -42.52
N CYS A 671 -23.15 -15.64 -43.19
CA CYS A 671 -22.82 -17.03 -43.52
C CYS A 671 -21.58 -17.13 -44.43
N THR A 672 -20.65 -18.03 -44.12
CA THR A 672 -19.46 -18.30 -44.97
C THR A 672 -19.81 -18.87 -46.34
N VAL A 673 -20.87 -19.68 -46.45
CA VAL A 673 -21.16 -20.49 -47.65
C VAL A 673 -22.13 -19.81 -48.61
N CYS A 674 -23.19 -19.17 -48.11
CA CYS A 674 -24.20 -18.50 -48.94
C CYS A 674 -24.24 -16.98 -48.79
N HIS A 675 -23.34 -16.41 -47.97
CA HIS A 675 -23.22 -14.97 -47.68
C HIS A 675 -24.49 -14.26 -47.18
N THR A 676 -25.55 -15.02 -46.87
CA THR A 676 -26.75 -14.54 -46.21
C THR A 676 -26.38 -13.96 -44.85
N GLU A 677 -26.81 -12.72 -44.62
CA GLU A 677 -26.75 -12.08 -43.32
C GLU A 677 -27.97 -12.51 -42.49
N ILE A 678 -27.74 -12.82 -41.23
CA ILE A 678 -28.63 -13.53 -40.33
C ILE A 678 -28.72 -12.72 -39.04
N CYS A 679 -29.93 -12.58 -38.50
CA CYS A 679 -30.15 -12.09 -37.15
C CYS A 679 -30.28 -13.28 -36.19
N TRP A 680 -29.37 -13.39 -35.23
CA TRP A 680 -29.30 -14.47 -34.26
C TRP A 680 -30.60 -14.65 -33.48
N VAL A 681 -31.15 -13.55 -32.99
CA VAL A 681 -32.33 -13.54 -32.10
C VAL A 681 -33.62 -13.90 -32.83
N THR A 682 -33.76 -13.56 -34.11
CA THR A 682 -34.89 -14.01 -34.93
C THR A 682 -34.62 -15.32 -35.67
N ARG A 683 -33.40 -15.87 -35.59
CA ARG A 683 -32.89 -17.06 -36.27
C ARG A 683 -33.16 -17.08 -37.79
N GLY A 684 -33.25 -15.88 -38.40
CA GLY A 684 -33.68 -15.67 -39.78
C GLY A 684 -32.88 -14.60 -40.51
N PRO A 685 -33.14 -14.35 -41.81
CA PRO A 685 -32.41 -13.35 -42.59
C PRO A 685 -32.46 -11.94 -41.98
N ARG A 686 -31.35 -11.22 -42.07
CA ARG A 686 -31.25 -9.80 -41.69
C ARG A 686 -32.12 -8.92 -42.61
N TRP A 687 -31.99 -9.13 -43.91
CA TRP A 687 -32.63 -8.33 -44.97
C TRP A 687 -33.77 -9.06 -45.67
N GLY A 688 -34.58 -8.32 -46.42
CA GLY A 688 -35.58 -8.87 -47.33
C GLY A 688 -34.99 -9.58 -48.56
N PRO A 689 -35.85 -10.17 -49.42
CA PRO A 689 -35.43 -11.03 -50.53
C PRO A 689 -34.60 -10.34 -51.62
N LYS A 690 -34.54 -8.99 -51.65
CA LYS A 690 -33.69 -8.23 -52.60
C LYS A 690 -32.25 -8.02 -52.09
N GLY A 691 -31.90 -8.51 -50.90
CA GLY A 691 -30.54 -8.43 -50.33
C GLY A 691 -30.28 -7.18 -49.48
N PRO A 692 -29.01 -6.82 -49.22
CA PRO A 692 -28.63 -5.76 -48.30
C PRO A 692 -29.35 -4.42 -48.55
N GLY A 693 -29.91 -3.85 -47.48
CA GLY A 693 -30.75 -2.65 -47.53
C GLY A 693 -32.25 -2.90 -47.80
N ASP A 694 -32.66 -4.11 -48.19
CA ASP A 694 -34.08 -4.43 -48.35
C ASP A 694 -34.78 -4.56 -46.99
N THR A 695 -35.71 -3.64 -46.72
CA THR A 695 -36.51 -3.59 -45.48
C THR A 695 -37.95 -4.06 -45.68
N SER A 696 -38.28 -4.63 -46.85
CA SER A 696 -39.58 -5.27 -47.13
C SER A 696 -39.73 -6.64 -46.44
N GLY A 697 -38.62 -7.22 -45.97
CA GLY A 697 -38.58 -8.45 -45.17
C GLY A 697 -37.37 -8.44 -44.23
N GLY A 698 -36.92 -9.64 -43.83
CA GLY A 698 -35.83 -9.83 -42.88
C GLY A 698 -36.21 -9.51 -41.43
N CYS A 699 -35.23 -9.34 -40.56
CA CYS A 699 -35.47 -9.03 -39.14
C CYS A 699 -35.86 -7.56 -38.88
N ARG A 700 -35.55 -6.65 -39.82
CA ARG A 700 -35.91 -5.21 -39.77
C ARG A 700 -35.34 -4.46 -38.55
N CYS A 701 -34.29 -4.97 -37.90
CA CYS A 701 -33.57 -4.24 -36.87
C CYS A 701 -32.94 -2.96 -37.44
N ASN A 702 -32.80 -1.93 -36.61
CA ASN A 702 -32.36 -0.56 -36.93
C ASN A 702 -33.26 0.22 -37.90
N VAL A 703 -34.29 -0.38 -38.50
CA VAL A 703 -35.35 0.35 -39.22
C VAL A 703 -36.05 1.28 -38.23
N ASN A 704 -36.15 2.56 -38.58
CA ASN A 704 -36.67 3.63 -37.69
C ASN A 704 -35.98 3.69 -36.30
N LYS A 705 -34.72 3.25 -36.21
CA LYS A 705 -33.95 3.10 -34.95
C LYS A 705 -34.56 2.09 -33.95
N GLN A 706 -35.45 1.19 -34.38
CA GLN A 706 -36.05 0.16 -33.52
C GLN A 706 -35.31 -1.18 -33.64
N ARG A 707 -35.27 -1.94 -32.54
CA ARG A 707 -34.69 -3.30 -32.50
C ARG A 707 -35.70 -4.32 -33.03
N CYS A 708 -35.23 -5.37 -33.71
CA CYS A 708 -36.10 -6.44 -34.23
C CYS A 708 -36.83 -7.24 -33.14
N HIS A 709 -36.24 -7.30 -31.93
CA HIS A 709 -36.74 -8.07 -30.80
C HIS A 709 -36.15 -7.50 -29.49
N PRO A 710 -36.84 -7.53 -28.34
CA PRO A 710 -36.31 -6.98 -27.09
C PRO A 710 -34.98 -7.60 -26.62
N LYS A 711 -34.75 -8.88 -26.93
CA LYS A 711 -33.48 -9.59 -26.64
C LYS A 711 -32.36 -9.31 -27.64
N CYS A 712 -32.60 -8.55 -28.71
CA CYS A 712 -31.54 -8.12 -29.60
C CYS A 712 -30.74 -6.99 -28.94
N GLN A 713 -29.43 -7.16 -28.81
CA GLN A 713 -28.52 -6.11 -28.37
C GLN A 713 -28.14 -5.23 -29.56
N ASN A 714 -27.57 -5.85 -30.60
CA ASN A 714 -27.13 -5.18 -31.81
C ASN A 714 -27.15 -6.16 -33.01
N CYS A 715 -27.84 -5.77 -34.08
CA CYS A 715 -27.56 -6.25 -35.42
C CYS A 715 -27.22 -5.04 -36.27
N HIS A 716 -26.01 -4.95 -36.82
CA HIS A 716 -25.63 -3.91 -37.77
C HIS A 716 -26.50 -3.94 -39.04
#